data_AF-A0A9W5YNN5-F1
#
_entry.id   AF-A0A9W5YNN5-F1
#
_cell.length_a   1.000
_cell.length_b   1.000
_cell.length_c   1.000
_cell.angle_alpha   90.00
_cell.angle_beta   90.00
_cell.angle_gamma   90.00
#
_symmetry.space_group_name_H-M   'P 1'
#
loop_
_entity.id
_entity.type
_entity.pdbx_description
1 polymer ?
#
loop_
_entity_poly.entity_id
_entity_poly.type
_entity_poly.pdbx_seq_one_letter_code
_entity_poly.pdbx_strand_id
1 'polypeptide(L)'
;MLEYLPEMSRPKYNPVESVEKFVARLKGKLGPYVPEGSVQKTAVYLIMSHDSSQGRLTLQKDKPVLTYSGVGRSKSVSRIHGILERMTAAVGGNFIANPVWSTLGRQEITVHPIGGARISKDNTGNNGVVNHLGEIFEGNGSEVHEGLVVCDSSALPAAVGVNPFATITAFAERSVEMVARKRNIAIDYNTKNGQLDMFGTPAYHSPQDTETAQLAYRLAKATENQNTGVVFSEIMTGFIYTGPDVKDFEVATKLARGRCENARFFLSVKAWSAEELVKGSQHLANLTGTFTCNTLGGVFLVHRGNFQLFNYDSRQPDTANLTYNFDMVSTSGRKLHFNGYKVVNSASFLNPLELWRQTSTLYVTVTDPSHTVVGRGMLRIEPSDFGYELKTFETSGPSLWTRARSAASFLAYFARQLSVPFLSALGQLQWPDTTLNYASKEVTPSSTIPLTASDGVTTNMVMWNPTFQGKDILGPAPTLLFIPGAAVDHKIFALPTIERNAVEYFRDSGYRIYCITHRVGRAPIAREGYTPYDARRDIHAALAHIRKVVSTMNPAETPKVYVVAHCAGSLALSCGLLDGTIPSDWVQGITASMVFMNPKFGKVDSLLSKFPTSLYARLVSPYWDCTSSRNDTYIQSLLNQALRFYPQEKAGESCRSVVCHRSELVFGRLWTHKNLNDATHTQLERFLGGISMRSLQWLLESGRKENVLANGPAFTNLVTPENLERLKGIPILFLSGTENMVFTAENTDISYTTLCNVHGRDWYEREVFAGKGHLDAWMGSTAYQDVYPRVRRHVDQIMMWGQGAAGKMNRKDGV
;
A
#
# COMPACT_ATOMS: atom_id res chain seq x y z
N MET A 1 -48.69 2.08 6.98
CA MET A 1 -48.19 2.39 5.61
C MET A 1 -49.13 1.85 4.54
N LEU A 2 -49.42 0.54 4.49
CA LEU A 2 -50.34 -0.08 3.51
C LEU A 2 -51.73 0.54 3.44
N GLU A 3 -52.24 1.05 4.57
CA GLU A 3 -53.58 1.64 4.66
C GLU A 3 -53.75 3.03 4.03
N TYR A 4 -52.64 3.66 3.60
CA TYR A 4 -52.63 5.00 3.00
C TYR A 4 -52.27 4.97 1.51
N LEU A 5 -52.30 3.79 0.88
CA LEU A 5 -51.98 3.65 -0.53
C LEU A 5 -53.12 4.20 -1.42
N PRO A 6 -52.81 4.95 -2.49
CA PRO A 6 -53.78 5.69 -3.29
C PRO A 6 -54.73 4.80 -4.13
N GLU A 7 -54.32 3.58 -4.47
CA GLU A 7 -55.12 2.63 -5.27
C GLU A 7 -55.91 1.63 -4.40
N MET A 8 -56.16 1.92 -3.13
CA MET A 8 -56.96 1.04 -2.26
C MET A 8 -58.44 1.05 -2.67
N SER A 9 -58.99 -0.13 -2.94
CA SER A 9 -60.43 -0.29 -3.17
C SER A 9 -61.15 -0.69 -1.88
N ARG A 10 -62.19 0.07 -1.52
CA ARG A 10 -63.00 -0.14 -0.32
C ARG A 10 -64.44 -0.50 -0.73
N PRO A 11 -64.99 -1.64 -0.30
CA PRO A 11 -66.43 -1.87 -0.41
C PRO A 11 -67.22 -0.86 0.43
N LYS A 12 -68.50 -0.67 0.10
CA LYS A 12 -69.41 0.17 0.90
C LYS A 12 -69.68 -0.54 2.23
N TYR A 13 -69.24 0.08 3.33
CA TYR A 13 -69.45 -0.43 4.68
C TYR A 13 -70.80 -0.01 5.25
N ASN A 14 -71.41 -0.88 6.04
CA ASN A 14 -72.44 -0.45 6.96
C ASN A 14 -71.80 0.26 8.20
N PRO A 15 -72.59 0.96 9.02
CA PRO A 15 -72.07 1.71 10.16
C PRO A 15 -71.33 0.84 11.20
N VAL A 16 -71.75 -0.41 11.38
CA VAL A 16 -71.18 -1.36 12.35
C VAL A 16 -69.79 -1.82 11.89
N GLU A 17 -69.67 -2.25 10.64
CA GLU A 17 -68.41 -2.66 10.01
C GLU A 17 -67.37 -1.53 10.01
N SER A 18 -67.82 -0.29 9.85
CA SER A 18 -66.95 0.89 9.89
C SER A 18 -66.30 1.07 11.26
N VAL A 19 -67.05 0.84 12.34
CA VAL A 19 -66.56 0.92 13.72
C VAL A 19 -65.62 -0.25 14.04
N GLU A 20 -65.98 -1.47 13.66
CA GLU A 20 -65.14 -2.66 13.90
C GLU A 20 -63.76 -2.54 13.23
N LYS A 21 -63.72 -2.04 11.99
CA LYS A 21 -62.46 -1.80 11.27
C LYS A 21 -61.63 -0.68 11.89
N PHE A 22 -62.27 0.36 12.41
CA PHE A 22 -61.58 1.44 13.14
C PHE A 22 -60.96 0.91 14.44
N VAL A 23 -61.65 0.05 15.18
CA VAL A 23 -61.14 -0.57 16.40
C VAL A 23 -59.96 -1.51 16.10
N ALA A 24 -60.08 -2.37 15.08
CA ALA A 24 -58.99 -3.27 14.66
C ALA A 24 -57.71 -2.49 14.27
N ARG A 25 -57.90 -1.34 13.61
CA ARG A 25 -56.82 -0.41 13.24
C ARG A 25 -56.13 0.22 14.44
N LEU A 26 -56.88 0.63 15.46
CA LEU A 26 -56.32 1.16 16.70
C LEU A 26 -55.56 0.08 17.47
N LYS A 27 -56.11 -1.15 17.56
CA LYS A 27 -55.43 -2.30 18.18
C LYS A 27 -54.09 -2.62 17.50
N GLY A 28 -54.03 -2.56 16.17
CA GLY A 28 -52.80 -2.78 15.40
C GLY A 28 -51.64 -1.81 15.71
N LYS A 29 -51.91 -0.65 16.33
CA LYS A 29 -50.85 0.28 16.78
C LYS A 29 -50.12 -0.21 18.04
N LEU A 30 -50.68 -1.18 18.77
CA LEU A 30 -50.09 -1.73 19.99
C LEU A 30 -49.06 -2.84 19.72
N GLY A 31 -48.93 -3.30 18.46
CA GLY A 31 -47.93 -4.27 18.04
C GLY A 31 -48.39 -5.13 16.85
N PRO A 32 -47.46 -5.74 16.09
CA PRO A 32 -47.76 -6.46 14.85
C PRO A 32 -48.50 -7.80 15.06
N TYR A 33 -48.49 -8.37 16.27
CA TYR A 33 -49.10 -9.68 16.57
C TYR A 33 -50.27 -9.58 17.57
N VAL A 34 -50.82 -8.39 17.77
CA VAL A 34 -51.94 -8.19 18.71
C VAL A 34 -53.19 -8.92 18.19
N PRO A 35 -53.88 -9.72 19.03
CA PRO A 35 -55.12 -10.40 18.65
C PRO A 35 -56.15 -9.43 18.08
N GLU A 36 -56.76 -9.83 16.96
CA GLU A 36 -57.70 -9.03 16.17
C GLU A 36 -57.14 -7.74 15.53
N GLY A 37 -55.83 -7.52 15.60
CA GLY A 37 -55.16 -6.41 14.93
C GLY A 37 -55.12 -6.56 13.41
N SER A 38 -54.85 -5.45 12.70
CA SER A 38 -54.86 -5.40 11.23
C SER A 38 -53.99 -6.46 10.55
N VAL A 39 -52.84 -6.84 11.13
CA VAL A 39 -51.92 -7.84 10.55
C VAL A 39 -52.51 -9.25 10.58
N GLN A 40 -53.15 -9.65 11.70
CA GLN A 40 -53.81 -10.96 11.81
C GLN A 40 -55.02 -11.07 10.87
N LYS A 41 -55.63 -9.93 10.51
CA LYS A 41 -56.75 -9.83 9.57
C LYS A 41 -56.31 -9.53 8.13
N THR A 42 -55.04 -9.74 7.80
CA THR A 42 -54.50 -9.56 6.43
C THR A 42 -54.26 -10.91 5.76
N ALA A 43 -54.79 -11.10 4.56
CA ALA A 43 -54.48 -12.23 3.69
C ALA A 43 -53.61 -11.75 2.52
N VAL A 44 -52.61 -12.56 2.15
CA VAL A 44 -51.73 -12.28 0.99
C VAL A 44 -52.12 -13.23 -0.13
N TYR A 45 -52.49 -12.67 -1.29
CA TYR A 45 -52.73 -13.45 -2.49
C TYR A 45 -51.44 -13.61 -3.29
N LEU A 46 -51.02 -14.86 -3.50
CA LEU A 46 -50.03 -15.21 -4.51
C LEU A 46 -50.77 -15.71 -5.74
N ILE A 47 -50.50 -15.09 -6.89
CA ILE A 47 -51.10 -15.49 -8.17
C ILE A 47 -50.01 -15.91 -9.14
N MET A 48 -50.23 -17.05 -9.78
CA MET A 48 -49.45 -17.52 -10.91
C MET A 48 -50.27 -17.29 -12.18
N SER A 49 -49.65 -16.71 -13.20
CA SER A 49 -50.29 -16.42 -14.48
C SER A 49 -49.23 -16.31 -15.58
N HIS A 50 -49.68 -16.14 -16.82
CA HIS A 50 -48.82 -15.86 -17.96
C HIS A 50 -48.49 -14.37 -17.99
N ASP A 51 -47.21 -14.06 -18.21
CA ASP A 51 -46.71 -12.71 -18.45
C ASP A 51 -46.60 -12.43 -19.96
N SER A 52 -46.11 -11.25 -20.33
CA SER A 52 -45.87 -10.89 -21.73
C SER A 52 -44.57 -11.47 -22.31
N SER A 53 -43.75 -12.12 -21.47
CA SER A 53 -42.41 -12.64 -21.79
C SER A 53 -41.49 -11.61 -22.45
N GLN A 54 -41.66 -10.33 -22.11
CA GLN A 54 -40.88 -9.19 -22.63
C GLN A 54 -39.72 -8.79 -21.69
N GLY A 55 -39.22 -9.73 -20.89
CA GLY A 55 -38.01 -9.55 -20.09
C GLY A 55 -36.77 -9.74 -20.96
N ARG A 56 -35.77 -8.87 -20.80
CA ARG A 56 -34.47 -8.98 -21.47
C ARG A 56 -33.35 -8.81 -20.46
N LEU A 57 -32.53 -9.84 -20.31
CA LEU A 57 -31.25 -9.76 -19.61
C LEU A 57 -30.18 -9.36 -20.63
N THR A 58 -29.49 -8.25 -20.39
CA THR A 58 -28.40 -7.76 -21.26
C THR A 58 -27.14 -7.60 -20.43
N LEU A 59 -25.98 -7.86 -21.01
CA LEU A 59 -24.71 -7.52 -20.38
C LEU A 59 -24.32 -6.11 -20.81
N GLN A 60 -24.28 -5.15 -19.88
CA GLN A 60 -23.83 -3.78 -20.14
C GLN A 60 -22.62 -3.48 -19.26
N LYS A 61 -21.47 -3.22 -19.88
CA LYS A 61 -20.20 -2.99 -19.15
C LYS A 61 -19.90 -4.12 -18.14
N ASP A 62 -20.04 -5.37 -18.59
CA ASP A 62 -19.87 -6.60 -17.79
C ASP A 62 -20.78 -6.73 -16.56
N LYS A 63 -21.84 -5.92 -16.47
CA LYS A 63 -22.88 -6.06 -15.44
C LYS A 63 -24.16 -6.60 -16.09
N PRO A 64 -24.77 -7.67 -15.53
CA PRO A 64 -26.06 -8.15 -16.02
C PRO A 64 -27.14 -7.12 -15.67
N VAL A 65 -27.80 -6.59 -16.68
CA VAL A 65 -28.89 -5.62 -16.57
C VAL A 65 -30.17 -6.29 -17.05
N LEU A 66 -31.08 -6.53 -16.12
CA LEU A 66 -32.41 -7.05 -16.39
C LEU A 66 -33.36 -5.89 -16.67
N THR A 67 -33.98 -5.90 -17.85
CA THR A 67 -34.97 -4.91 -18.28
C THR A 67 -36.29 -5.59 -18.58
N TYR A 68 -37.38 -4.97 -18.15
CA TYR A 68 -38.74 -5.44 -18.40
C TYR A 68 -39.51 -4.36 -19.16
N SER A 69 -40.03 -4.69 -20.34
CA SER A 69 -40.89 -3.77 -21.10
C SER A 69 -42.36 -3.98 -20.74
N GLY A 70 -42.94 -3.07 -19.95
CA GLY A 70 -44.39 -2.95 -19.79
C GLY A 70 -45.14 -4.07 -19.07
N VAL A 71 -44.46 -4.89 -18.25
CA VAL A 71 -45.03 -6.08 -17.58
C VAL A 71 -46.32 -5.76 -16.80
N GLY A 72 -46.33 -4.70 -15.99
CA GLY A 72 -47.53 -4.29 -15.23
C GLY A 72 -48.54 -3.42 -15.96
N ARG A 73 -48.54 -3.39 -17.30
CA ARG A 73 -49.56 -2.68 -18.10
C ARG A 73 -50.38 -3.63 -18.98
N SER A 74 -50.21 -4.94 -18.80
CA SER A 74 -50.93 -5.93 -19.60
C SER A 74 -52.41 -6.03 -19.21
N LYS A 75 -53.29 -6.25 -20.20
CA LYS A 75 -54.73 -6.48 -19.96
C LYS A 75 -55.00 -7.69 -19.05
N SER A 76 -54.09 -8.67 -19.05
CA SER A 76 -54.18 -9.88 -18.21
C SER A 76 -54.10 -9.53 -16.73
N VAL A 77 -53.18 -8.64 -16.35
CA VAL A 77 -52.97 -8.22 -14.96
C VAL A 77 -54.14 -7.39 -14.45
N SER A 78 -54.65 -6.46 -15.25
CA SER A 78 -55.86 -5.68 -14.89
C SER A 78 -57.07 -6.59 -14.67
N ARG A 79 -57.22 -7.66 -15.47
CA ARG A 79 -58.27 -8.66 -15.28
C ARG A 79 -58.11 -9.42 -13.95
N ILE A 80 -56.87 -9.82 -13.62
CA ILE A 80 -56.54 -10.51 -12.37
C ILE A 80 -56.82 -9.60 -11.15
N HIS A 81 -56.39 -8.34 -11.20
CA HIS A 81 -56.68 -7.35 -10.18
C HIS A 81 -58.19 -7.19 -9.96
N GLY A 82 -58.97 -7.06 -11.04
CA GLY A 82 -60.43 -6.96 -10.93
C GLY A 82 -61.09 -8.20 -10.34
N ILE A 83 -60.55 -9.40 -10.56
CA ILE A 83 -61.03 -10.63 -9.90
C ILE A 83 -60.70 -10.59 -8.41
N LEU A 84 -59.46 -10.27 -8.05
CA LEU A 84 -59.03 -10.16 -6.65
C LEU A 84 -59.81 -9.11 -5.89
N GLU A 85 -60.07 -7.96 -6.50
CA GLU A 85 -60.87 -6.88 -5.92
C GLU A 85 -62.29 -7.37 -5.61
N ARG A 86 -62.95 -8.04 -6.57
CA ARG A 86 -64.29 -8.63 -6.35
C ARG A 86 -64.29 -9.70 -5.26
N MET A 87 -63.29 -10.60 -5.25
CA MET A 87 -63.15 -11.62 -4.22
C MET A 87 -62.95 -11.00 -2.83
N THR A 88 -62.07 -9.99 -2.73
CA THR A 88 -61.79 -9.28 -1.48
C THR A 88 -63.02 -8.52 -0.99
N ALA A 89 -63.74 -7.86 -1.89
CA ALA A 89 -64.97 -7.14 -1.57
C ALA A 89 -66.09 -8.09 -1.09
N ALA A 90 -66.21 -9.28 -1.69
CA ALA A 90 -67.21 -10.28 -1.29
C ALA A 90 -67.03 -10.79 0.15
N VAL A 91 -65.80 -10.80 0.66
CA VAL A 91 -65.50 -11.14 2.07
C VAL A 91 -65.43 -9.92 2.99
N GLY A 92 -65.87 -8.75 2.49
CA GLY A 92 -65.87 -7.49 3.25
C GLY A 92 -64.47 -6.92 3.50
N GLY A 93 -63.44 -7.34 2.78
CA GLY A 93 -62.05 -6.87 2.93
C GLY A 93 -61.75 -5.58 2.17
N ASN A 94 -60.63 -4.91 2.52
CA ASN A 94 -60.04 -3.86 1.68
C ASN A 94 -59.05 -4.50 0.71
N PHE A 95 -59.23 -4.30 -0.59
CA PHE A 95 -58.21 -4.75 -1.55
C PHE A 95 -57.08 -3.72 -1.59
N ILE A 96 -55.86 -4.17 -1.29
CA ILE A 96 -54.66 -3.36 -1.29
C ILE A 96 -53.71 -3.94 -2.34
N ALA A 97 -53.50 -3.19 -3.43
CA ALA A 97 -52.46 -3.52 -4.40
C ALA A 97 -51.07 -3.34 -3.79
N ASN A 98 -50.08 -4.06 -4.33
CA ASN A 98 -48.69 -3.96 -3.88
C ASN A 98 -48.20 -2.49 -3.83
N PRO A 99 -47.49 -2.05 -2.77
CA PRO A 99 -46.91 -0.70 -2.69
C PRO A 99 -46.10 -0.27 -3.91
N VAL A 100 -45.33 -1.20 -4.52
CA VAL A 100 -44.51 -0.93 -5.72
C VAL A 100 -45.38 -0.69 -6.96
N TRP A 101 -46.53 -1.37 -7.05
CA TRP A 101 -47.51 -1.17 -8.10
C TRP A 101 -48.14 0.23 -8.02
N SER A 102 -48.55 0.64 -6.81
CA SER A 102 -49.29 1.87 -6.56
C SER A 102 -48.44 3.15 -6.52
N THR A 103 -47.12 3.05 -6.35
CA THR A 103 -46.23 4.23 -6.20
C THR A 103 -45.08 4.32 -7.21
N LEU A 104 -44.70 3.23 -7.88
CA LEU A 104 -43.55 3.17 -8.81
C LEU A 104 -43.97 2.79 -10.25
N GLY A 105 -45.13 3.30 -10.71
CA GLY A 105 -45.54 3.20 -12.11
C GLY A 105 -46.03 1.83 -12.55
N ARG A 106 -46.73 1.09 -11.66
CA ARG A 106 -47.31 -0.25 -11.90
C ARG A 106 -46.25 -1.31 -12.19
N GLN A 107 -45.19 -1.34 -11.40
CA GLN A 107 -44.21 -2.42 -11.44
C GLN A 107 -44.69 -3.62 -10.61
N GLU A 108 -44.43 -4.83 -11.11
CA GLU A 108 -44.78 -6.10 -10.46
C GLU A 108 -43.58 -6.70 -9.72
N ILE A 109 -43.85 -7.40 -8.62
CA ILE A 109 -42.85 -8.21 -7.92
C ILE A 109 -43.08 -9.65 -8.35
N THR A 110 -42.14 -10.22 -9.09
CA THR A 110 -42.09 -11.66 -9.37
C THR A 110 -41.06 -12.32 -8.47
N VAL A 111 -41.42 -13.47 -7.92
CA VAL A 111 -40.53 -14.30 -7.08
C VAL A 111 -39.75 -15.33 -7.90
N HIS A 112 -40.17 -15.61 -9.14
CA HIS A 112 -39.54 -16.62 -10.01
C HIS A 112 -39.61 -16.18 -11.48
N PRO A 113 -38.66 -15.37 -11.99
CA PRO A 113 -38.55 -15.12 -13.43
C PRO A 113 -38.12 -16.41 -14.14
N ILE A 114 -38.90 -16.84 -15.14
CA ILE A 114 -38.70 -18.07 -15.91
C ILE A 114 -38.18 -17.71 -17.31
N GLY A 115 -37.38 -18.59 -17.92
CA GLY A 115 -37.00 -18.47 -19.33
C GLY A 115 -35.80 -17.58 -19.65
N GLY A 116 -34.83 -17.46 -18.73
CA GLY A 116 -33.57 -16.76 -18.97
C GLY A 116 -32.59 -17.51 -19.90
N ALA A 117 -32.64 -18.84 -19.92
CA ALA A 117 -31.76 -19.72 -20.68
C ALA A 117 -32.57 -20.76 -21.48
N ARG A 118 -33.55 -20.28 -22.27
CA ARG A 118 -34.60 -21.12 -22.87
C ARG A 118 -34.07 -22.29 -23.68
N ILE A 119 -34.75 -23.43 -23.57
CA ILE A 119 -34.57 -24.58 -24.46
C ILE A 119 -34.82 -24.15 -25.90
N SER A 120 -33.89 -24.51 -26.78
CA SER A 120 -33.99 -24.20 -28.21
C SER A 120 -35.07 -25.03 -28.90
N LYS A 121 -35.86 -24.37 -29.76
CA LYS A 121 -36.91 -25.02 -30.56
C LYS A 121 -36.37 -25.94 -31.65
N ASP A 122 -35.14 -25.70 -32.11
CA ASP A 122 -34.50 -26.40 -33.24
C ASP A 122 -33.15 -27.03 -32.85
N ASN A 123 -32.87 -27.09 -31.55
CA ASN A 123 -31.63 -27.62 -31.00
C ASN A 123 -30.37 -26.87 -31.46
N THR A 124 -30.49 -25.57 -31.73
CA THR A 124 -29.37 -24.67 -32.03
C THR A 124 -29.35 -23.44 -31.10
N GLY A 125 -28.18 -22.85 -30.88
CA GLY A 125 -28.05 -21.63 -30.09
C GLY A 125 -28.65 -20.37 -30.74
N ASN A 126 -29.07 -20.43 -32.02
CA ASN A 126 -29.79 -19.33 -32.66
C ASN A 126 -31.19 -19.10 -32.07
N ASN A 127 -31.83 -20.15 -31.56
CA ASN A 127 -33.22 -20.11 -31.09
C ASN A 127 -33.38 -20.52 -29.61
N GLY A 128 -32.29 -20.65 -28.87
CA GLY A 128 -32.28 -20.95 -27.43
C GLY A 128 -30.86 -20.91 -26.86
N VAL A 129 -30.74 -21.09 -25.56
CA VAL A 129 -29.45 -21.13 -24.85
C VAL A 129 -29.03 -22.57 -24.55
N VAL A 130 -30.01 -23.45 -24.33
CA VAL A 130 -29.77 -24.85 -24.00
C VAL A 130 -30.46 -25.80 -24.96
N ASN A 131 -29.90 -26.99 -25.12
CA ASN A 131 -30.56 -28.08 -25.83
C ASN A 131 -31.70 -28.70 -24.98
N HIS A 132 -32.38 -29.72 -25.51
CA HIS A 132 -33.47 -30.38 -24.78
C HIS A 132 -33.04 -31.14 -23.51
N LEU A 133 -31.72 -31.26 -23.26
CA LEU A 133 -31.11 -31.88 -22.08
C LEU A 133 -30.72 -30.85 -21.02
N GLY A 134 -30.82 -29.56 -21.34
CA GLY A 134 -30.31 -28.48 -20.50
C GLY A 134 -28.83 -28.14 -20.73
N GLU A 135 -28.13 -28.80 -21.66
CA GLU A 135 -26.73 -28.48 -21.97
C GLU A 135 -26.63 -27.15 -22.72
N ILE A 136 -25.70 -26.29 -22.30
CA ILE A 136 -25.53 -24.94 -22.87
C ILE A 136 -24.83 -25.00 -24.23
N PHE A 137 -25.36 -24.32 -25.24
CA PHE A 137 -24.70 -24.19 -26.55
C PHE A 137 -23.46 -23.28 -26.48
N GLU A 138 -22.41 -23.63 -27.22
CA GLU A 138 -21.18 -22.82 -27.29
C GLU A 138 -21.34 -21.55 -28.16
N GLY A 139 -22.33 -21.56 -29.04
CA GLY A 139 -22.61 -20.48 -29.98
C GLY A 139 -23.91 -20.74 -30.74
N ASN A 140 -24.03 -20.19 -31.94
CA ASN A 140 -25.27 -20.26 -32.73
C ASN A 140 -25.61 -21.65 -33.33
N GLY A 141 -24.68 -22.60 -33.25
CA GLY A 141 -24.82 -23.96 -33.77
C GLY A 141 -25.42 -24.95 -32.77
N SER A 142 -25.22 -26.25 -33.00
CA SER A 142 -25.67 -27.35 -32.13
C SER A 142 -24.63 -27.83 -31.11
N GLU A 143 -23.40 -27.31 -31.19
CA GLU A 143 -22.31 -27.66 -30.27
C GLU A 143 -22.57 -27.14 -28.87
N VAL A 144 -22.20 -27.93 -27.84
CA VAL A 144 -22.48 -27.65 -26.43
C VAL A 144 -21.23 -27.65 -25.57
N HIS A 145 -21.23 -26.84 -24.52
CA HIS A 145 -20.18 -26.86 -23.50
C HIS A 145 -20.29 -28.12 -22.65
N GLU A 146 -19.30 -29.01 -22.75
CA GLU A 146 -19.34 -30.27 -22.02
C GLU A 146 -19.37 -30.08 -20.50
N GLY A 147 -20.42 -30.63 -19.87
CA GLY A 147 -20.53 -30.68 -18.41
C GLY A 147 -21.22 -29.46 -17.79
N LEU A 148 -21.64 -28.51 -18.62
CA LEU A 148 -22.38 -27.34 -18.18
C LEU A 148 -23.87 -27.51 -18.53
N VAL A 149 -24.68 -27.77 -17.50
CA VAL A 149 -26.10 -28.13 -17.66
C VAL A 149 -26.97 -27.24 -16.78
N VAL A 150 -28.06 -26.73 -17.35
CA VAL A 150 -29.10 -25.95 -16.68
C VAL A 150 -30.30 -26.85 -16.41
N CYS A 151 -30.57 -27.12 -15.14
CA CYS A 151 -31.66 -27.99 -14.69
C CYS A 151 -32.78 -27.23 -13.94
N ASP A 152 -32.84 -25.91 -14.05
CA ASP A 152 -33.81 -25.07 -13.33
C ASP A 152 -34.86 -24.43 -14.27
N SER A 153 -35.69 -23.55 -13.72
CA SER A 153 -36.76 -22.87 -14.47
C SER A 153 -36.27 -21.92 -15.56
N SER A 154 -34.99 -21.54 -15.56
CA SER A 154 -34.46 -20.65 -16.60
C SER A 154 -34.50 -21.31 -17.99
N ALA A 155 -34.48 -22.63 -18.05
CA ALA A 155 -34.60 -23.42 -19.29
C ALA A 155 -36.01 -23.42 -19.89
N LEU A 156 -37.06 -23.21 -19.08
CA LEU A 156 -38.44 -23.30 -19.57
C LEU A 156 -38.76 -22.12 -20.51
N PRO A 157 -39.36 -22.37 -21.68
CA PRO A 157 -39.46 -21.35 -22.74
C PRO A 157 -40.46 -20.22 -22.45
N ALA A 158 -41.37 -20.42 -21.50
CA ALA A 158 -42.40 -19.46 -21.12
C ALA A 158 -42.90 -19.72 -19.68
N ALA A 159 -43.62 -18.74 -19.13
CA ALA A 159 -44.33 -18.90 -17.86
C ALA A 159 -45.36 -20.04 -17.94
N VAL A 160 -45.35 -20.94 -16.96
CA VAL A 160 -46.22 -22.14 -16.92
C VAL A 160 -47.68 -21.78 -16.59
N GLY A 161 -47.92 -20.59 -16.01
CA GLY A 161 -49.25 -20.11 -15.65
C GLY A 161 -49.89 -20.77 -14.41
N VAL A 162 -49.21 -21.74 -13.81
CA VAL A 162 -49.58 -22.43 -12.56
C VAL A 162 -48.35 -22.54 -11.64
N ASN A 163 -48.44 -23.25 -10.51
CA ASN A 163 -47.29 -23.50 -9.66
C ASN A 163 -46.19 -24.24 -10.47
N PRO A 164 -45.01 -23.64 -10.68
CA PRO A 164 -44.01 -24.23 -11.55
C PRO A 164 -43.20 -25.35 -10.87
N PHE A 165 -43.34 -25.56 -9.55
CA PHE A 165 -42.53 -26.52 -8.79
C PHE A 165 -42.48 -27.90 -9.44
N ALA A 166 -43.64 -28.52 -9.70
CA ALA A 166 -43.70 -29.86 -10.28
C ALA A 166 -43.07 -29.92 -11.68
N THR A 167 -43.27 -28.87 -12.50
CA THR A 167 -42.69 -28.78 -13.84
C THR A 167 -41.17 -28.64 -13.81
N ILE A 168 -40.64 -27.82 -12.90
CA ILE A 168 -39.20 -27.63 -12.72
C ILE A 168 -38.56 -28.92 -12.22
N THR A 169 -39.15 -29.57 -11.21
CA THR A 169 -38.65 -30.84 -10.67
C THR A 169 -38.61 -31.92 -11.76
N ALA A 170 -39.70 -32.09 -12.51
CA ALA A 170 -39.75 -33.07 -13.60
C ALA A 170 -38.71 -32.77 -14.70
N PHE A 171 -38.49 -31.50 -15.03
CA PHE A 171 -37.45 -31.10 -15.99
C PHE A 171 -36.04 -31.37 -15.45
N ALA A 172 -35.79 -31.06 -14.19
CA ALA A 172 -34.50 -31.29 -13.54
C ALA A 172 -34.15 -32.78 -13.49
N GLU A 173 -35.08 -33.62 -13.03
CA GLU A 173 -34.93 -35.07 -12.97
C GLU A 173 -34.64 -35.65 -14.35
N ARG A 174 -35.44 -35.28 -15.36
CA ARG A 174 -35.23 -35.72 -16.73
C ARG A 174 -33.87 -35.28 -17.30
N SER A 175 -33.46 -34.04 -17.04
CA SER A 175 -32.18 -33.51 -17.54
C SER A 175 -31.00 -34.25 -16.94
N VAL A 176 -31.01 -34.45 -15.62
CA VAL A 176 -29.99 -35.21 -14.89
C VAL A 176 -29.93 -36.66 -15.39
N GLU A 177 -31.07 -37.33 -15.53
CA GLU A 177 -31.13 -38.71 -16.02
C GLU A 177 -30.52 -38.83 -17.43
N MET A 178 -30.88 -37.93 -18.34
CA MET A 178 -30.41 -37.99 -19.71
C MET A 178 -28.92 -37.65 -19.84
N VAL A 179 -28.42 -36.67 -19.06
CA VAL A 179 -26.99 -36.34 -19.00
C VAL A 179 -26.20 -37.50 -18.39
N ALA A 180 -26.71 -38.13 -17.34
CA ALA A 180 -26.10 -39.31 -16.74
C ALA A 180 -26.00 -40.46 -17.76
N ARG A 181 -27.08 -40.74 -18.52
CA ARG A 181 -27.06 -41.72 -19.61
C ARG A 181 -26.03 -41.38 -20.69
N LYS A 182 -26.01 -40.13 -21.16
CA LYS A 182 -25.01 -39.65 -22.15
C LYS A 182 -23.57 -39.85 -21.67
N ARG A 183 -23.34 -39.71 -20.36
CA ARG A 183 -22.02 -39.84 -19.72
C ARG A 183 -21.71 -41.23 -19.17
N ASN A 184 -22.57 -42.22 -19.38
CA ASN A 184 -22.46 -43.56 -18.80
C ASN A 184 -22.32 -43.55 -17.25
N ILE A 185 -23.03 -42.64 -16.59
CA ILE A 185 -23.12 -42.56 -15.13
C ILE A 185 -24.34 -43.34 -14.68
N ALA A 186 -24.14 -44.37 -13.84
CA ALA A 186 -25.23 -45.12 -13.23
C ALA A 186 -25.83 -44.34 -12.06
N ILE A 187 -27.14 -44.05 -12.12
CA ILE A 187 -27.89 -43.46 -11.00
C ILE A 187 -28.46 -44.60 -10.16
N ASP A 188 -28.14 -44.59 -8.87
CA ASP A 188 -28.73 -45.53 -7.90
C ASP A 188 -30.11 -45.04 -7.45
N TYR A 189 -31.15 -45.62 -8.04
CA TYR A 189 -32.55 -45.36 -7.66
C TYR A 189 -33.05 -46.24 -6.51
N ASN A 190 -32.29 -47.26 -6.11
CA ASN A 190 -32.71 -48.22 -5.09
C ASN A 190 -32.41 -47.70 -3.68
N THR A 191 -31.26 -47.05 -3.52
CA THR A 191 -30.88 -46.45 -2.24
C THR A 191 -31.74 -45.21 -1.97
N LYS A 192 -32.65 -45.32 -0.98
CA LYS A 192 -33.41 -44.16 -0.53
C LYS A 192 -32.49 -43.16 0.17
N ASN A 193 -32.54 -41.91 -0.26
CA ASN A 193 -31.95 -40.82 0.51
C ASN A 193 -32.61 -40.77 1.90
N GLY A 194 -31.80 -40.67 2.96
CA GLY A 194 -32.30 -40.41 4.31
C GLY A 194 -32.96 -39.03 4.42
N GLN A 195 -33.46 -38.68 5.60
CA GLN A 195 -33.82 -37.29 5.85
C GLN A 195 -32.59 -36.40 5.68
N LEU A 196 -32.73 -35.32 4.92
CA LEU A 196 -31.66 -34.36 4.69
C LEU A 196 -31.31 -33.69 6.02
N ASP A 197 -30.19 -34.07 6.61
CA ASP A 197 -29.64 -33.39 7.77
C ASP A 197 -28.91 -32.12 7.30
N MET A 198 -29.64 -31.00 7.30
CA MET A 198 -29.13 -29.69 6.91
C MET A 198 -27.97 -29.19 7.81
N PHE A 199 -27.75 -29.83 8.96
CA PHE A 199 -26.72 -29.45 9.93
C PHE A 199 -25.68 -30.56 10.16
N GLY A 200 -25.86 -31.71 9.52
CA GLY A 200 -24.97 -32.86 9.56
C GLY A 200 -23.79 -32.75 8.61
N THR A 201 -22.93 -33.78 8.63
CA THR A 201 -21.84 -33.88 7.66
C THR A 201 -22.37 -34.43 6.33
N PRO A 202 -21.87 -33.95 5.17
CA PRO A 202 -22.30 -34.46 3.87
C PRO A 202 -22.03 -35.97 3.76
N ALA A 203 -23.00 -36.74 3.31
CA ALA A 203 -22.87 -38.20 3.15
C ALA A 203 -21.75 -38.61 2.17
N TYR A 204 -21.36 -37.71 1.28
CA TYR A 204 -20.26 -37.90 0.33
C TYR A 204 -19.28 -36.72 0.48
N HIS A 205 -18.09 -36.99 1.03
CA HIS A 205 -17.04 -35.97 1.19
C HIS A 205 -16.32 -35.71 -0.15
N SER A 206 -15.97 -34.45 -0.41
CA SER A 206 -14.97 -34.11 -1.43
C SER A 206 -13.58 -34.63 -0.99
N PRO A 207 -12.66 -34.98 -1.90
CA PRO A 207 -11.38 -35.60 -1.57
C PRO A 207 -10.62 -34.85 -0.46
N GLN A 208 -10.18 -35.58 0.56
CA GLN A 208 -9.51 -35.03 1.74
C GLN A 208 -8.08 -34.58 1.41
N ASP A 209 -7.82 -33.28 1.55
CA ASP A 209 -6.46 -32.74 1.55
C ASP A 209 -5.91 -32.63 2.99
N THR A 210 -4.58 -32.70 3.17
CA THR A 210 -3.89 -32.85 4.47
C THR A 210 -4.19 -31.71 5.46
N GLU A 211 -4.47 -30.52 4.94
CA GLU A 211 -4.89 -29.34 5.72
C GLU A 211 -6.27 -29.51 6.39
N THR A 212 -7.11 -30.43 5.91
CA THR A 212 -8.47 -30.66 6.40
C THR A 212 -8.46 -31.25 7.81
N ALA A 213 -7.48 -32.11 8.10
CA ALA A 213 -7.29 -32.70 9.43
C ALA A 213 -6.87 -31.66 10.47
N GLN A 214 -5.99 -30.73 10.11
CA GLN A 214 -5.56 -29.64 11.00
C GLN A 214 -6.69 -28.64 11.28
N LEU A 215 -7.57 -28.39 10.31
CA LEU A 215 -8.75 -27.55 10.50
C LEU A 215 -9.81 -28.25 11.34
N ALA A 216 -10.06 -29.54 11.13
CA ALA A 216 -10.98 -30.34 11.94
C ALA A 216 -10.55 -30.36 13.41
N TYR A 217 -9.25 -30.48 13.68
CA TYR A 217 -8.69 -30.35 15.02
C TYR A 217 -8.91 -28.95 15.63
N ARG A 218 -8.66 -27.88 14.88
CA ARG A 218 -8.94 -26.50 15.35
C ARG A 218 -10.43 -26.24 15.59
N LEU A 219 -11.30 -26.78 14.74
CA LEU A 219 -12.76 -26.74 14.88
C LEU A 219 -13.20 -27.44 16.16
N ALA A 220 -12.77 -28.68 16.37
CA ALA A 220 -13.08 -29.46 17.58
C ALA A 220 -12.66 -28.69 18.84
N LYS A 221 -11.42 -28.17 18.88
CA LYS A 221 -10.89 -27.40 20.02
C LYS A 221 -11.64 -26.08 20.25
N ALA A 222 -12.04 -25.37 19.19
CA ALA A 222 -12.80 -24.11 19.31
C ALA A 222 -14.24 -24.34 19.80
N THR A 223 -14.88 -25.43 19.35
CA THR A 223 -16.21 -25.86 19.83
C THR A 223 -16.17 -26.31 21.28
N GLU A 224 -15.13 -27.07 21.67
CA GLU A 224 -14.91 -27.53 23.05
C GLU A 224 -14.70 -26.36 24.03
N ASN A 225 -14.04 -25.30 23.60
CA ASN A 225 -13.78 -24.10 24.40
C ASN A 225 -14.92 -23.05 24.40
N GLN A 226 -16.04 -23.28 23.69
CA GLN A 226 -17.14 -22.31 23.50
C GLN A 226 -16.69 -20.92 22.98
N ASN A 227 -15.64 -20.87 22.16
CA ASN A 227 -15.11 -19.61 21.67
C ASN A 227 -16.12 -18.87 20.77
N THR A 228 -16.25 -17.56 20.95
CA THR A 228 -17.04 -16.70 20.07
C THR A 228 -16.21 -16.30 18.85
N GLY A 229 -16.79 -16.38 17.65
CA GLY A 229 -16.11 -16.11 16.39
C GLY A 229 -16.81 -15.00 15.59
N VAL A 230 -16.13 -14.53 14.53
CA VAL A 230 -16.63 -13.49 13.62
C VAL A 230 -16.56 -14.02 12.19
N VAL A 231 -17.63 -13.81 11.43
CA VAL A 231 -17.75 -14.16 10.01
C VAL A 231 -18.22 -12.94 9.23
N PHE A 232 -17.59 -12.65 8.10
CA PHE A 232 -18.07 -11.65 7.14
C PHE A 232 -17.63 -12.04 5.73
N SER A 233 -18.31 -11.51 4.72
CA SER A 233 -17.95 -11.73 3.32
C SER A 233 -17.51 -10.42 2.66
N GLU A 234 -16.38 -10.45 1.97
CA GLU A 234 -15.78 -9.31 1.30
C GLU A 234 -15.78 -9.53 -0.22
N ILE A 235 -16.16 -8.49 -0.95
CA ILE A 235 -16.18 -8.46 -2.41
C ILE A 235 -15.26 -7.32 -2.86
N MET A 236 -14.29 -7.64 -3.72
CA MET A 236 -13.47 -6.62 -4.36
C MET A 236 -13.39 -6.85 -5.86
N THR A 237 -13.35 -5.75 -6.60
CA THR A 237 -13.23 -5.74 -8.06
C THR A 237 -12.09 -4.81 -8.48
N GLY A 238 -11.45 -5.11 -9.59
CA GLY A 238 -10.37 -4.28 -10.10
C GLY A 238 -9.72 -4.89 -11.33
N PHE A 239 -8.42 -4.63 -11.49
CA PHE A 239 -7.69 -5.03 -12.68
C PHE A 239 -6.34 -5.63 -12.28
N ILE A 240 -6.00 -6.76 -12.90
CA ILE A 240 -4.73 -7.47 -12.69
C ILE A 240 -4.09 -7.70 -14.05
N TYR A 241 -2.87 -7.16 -14.20
CA TYR A 241 -2.05 -7.36 -15.39
C TYR A 241 -1.39 -8.73 -15.34
N THR A 242 -1.43 -9.45 -16.45
CA THR A 242 -0.81 -10.77 -16.58
C THR A 242 0.59 -10.65 -17.18
N GLY A 243 1.62 -10.90 -16.39
CA GLY A 243 3.02 -10.83 -16.81
C GLY A 243 3.99 -10.55 -15.66
N PRO A 244 5.26 -10.96 -15.77
CA PRO A 244 6.28 -10.75 -14.74
C PRO A 244 7.01 -9.40 -14.83
N ASP A 245 6.86 -8.68 -15.93
CA ASP A 245 7.67 -7.51 -16.31
C ASP A 245 7.31 -6.24 -15.53
N VAL A 246 6.04 -6.07 -15.17
CA VAL A 246 5.57 -4.86 -14.48
C VAL A 246 5.66 -5.05 -12.96
N LYS A 247 6.54 -4.27 -12.32
CA LYS A 247 6.72 -4.31 -10.86
C LYS A 247 5.78 -3.41 -10.07
N ASP A 248 5.43 -2.26 -10.63
CA ASP A 248 4.58 -1.28 -9.96
C ASP A 248 3.08 -1.62 -10.11
N PHE A 249 2.36 -1.67 -8.98
CA PHE A 249 0.95 -2.05 -8.95
C PHE A 249 0.03 -1.05 -9.65
N GLU A 250 0.33 0.25 -9.62
CA GLU A 250 -0.49 1.26 -10.28
C GLU A 250 -0.31 1.21 -11.80
N VAL A 251 0.92 1.05 -12.26
CA VAL A 251 1.24 0.85 -13.68
C VAL A 251 0.58 -0.43 -14.19
N ALA A 252 0.71 -1.53 -13.44
CA ALA A 252 0.06 -2.80 -13.76
C ALA A 252 -1.47 -2.64 -13.87
N THR A 253 -2.10 -1.98 -12.90
CA THR A 253 -3.55 -1.73 -12.90
C THR A 253 -3.99 -0.86 -14.09
N LYS A 254 -3.22 0.19 -14.44
CA LYS A 254 -3.52 1.05 -15.59
C LYS A 254 -3.42 0.29 -16.92
N LEU A 255 -2.39 -0.54 -17.08
CA LEU A 255 -2.22 -1.39 -18.28
C LEU A 255 -3.34 -2.41 -18.39
N ALA A 256 -3.63 -3.14 -17.30
CA ALA A 256 -4.72 -4.10 -17.23
C ALA A 256 -6.08 -3.45 -17.53
N ARG A 257 -6.33 -2.24 -17.02
CA ARG A 257 -7.54 -1.48 -17.33
C ARG A 257 -7.63 -1.09 -18.80
N GLY A 258 -6.52 -0.69 -19.42
CA GLY A 258 -6.46 -0.40 -20.86
C GLY A 258 -6.71 -1.63 -21.74
N ARG A 259 -6.43 -2.83 -21.20
CA ARG A 259 -6.66 -4.13 -21.86
C ARG A 259 -7.95 -4.84 -21.43
N CYS A 260 -8.75 -4.21 -20.57
CA CYS A 260 -9.95 -4.81 -19.98
C CYS A 260 -9.69 -6.13 -19.23
N GLU A 261 -8.51 -6.30 -18.62
CA GLU A 261 -8.13 -7.45 -17.80
C GLU A 261 -8.72 -7.30 -16.38
N ASN A 262 -10.02 -7.54 -16.27
CA ASN A 262 -10.75 -7.43 -15.01
C ASN A 262 -10.48 -8.61 -14.07
N ALA A 263 -10.54 -8.33 -12.78
CA ALA A 263 -10.46 -9.34 -11.73
C ALA A 263 -11.48 -9.03 -10.64
N ARG A 264 -12.07 -10.09 -10.07
CA ARG A 264 -13.01 -10.01 -8.96
C ARG A 264 -12.77 -11.15 -8.00
N PHE A 265 -12.76 -10.86 -6.71
CA PHE A 265 -12.84 -11.88 -5.68
C PHE A 265 -14.10 -11.75 -4.85
N PHE A 266 -14.57 -12.88 -4.36
CA PHE A 266 -15.58 -13.03 -3.33
C PHE A 266 -15.00 -13.95 -2.26
N LEU A 267 -14.72 -13.44 -1.07
CA LEU A 267 -14.12 -14.19 0.03
C LEU A 267 -15.00 -14.12 1.27
N SER A 268 -15.24 -15.25 1.91
CA SER A 268 -15.78 -15.34 3.26
C SER A 268 -14.62 -15.49 4.24
N VAL A 269 -14.51 -14.53 5.15
CA VAL A 269 -13.51 -14.52 6.22
C VAL A 269 -14.14 -15.09 7.47
N LYS A 270 -13.51 -16.10 8.07
CA LYS A 270 -13.99 -16.75 9.30
C LYS A 270 -12.90 -16.79 10.36
N ALA A 271 -13.11 -16.03 11.43
CA ALA A 271 -12.30 -16.05 12.64
C ALA A 271 -13.00 -16.88 13.71
N TRP A 272 -12.33 -17.94 14.18
CA TRP A 272 -12.92 -18.91 15.12
C TRP A 272 -12.85 -18.47 16.59
N SER A 273 -12.03 -17.47 16.90
CA SER A 273 -11.97 -16.83 18.20
C SER A 273 -11.77 -15.33 18.02
N ALA A 274 -12.75 -14.54 18.43
CA ALA A 274 -12.66 -13.08 18.49
C ALA A 274 -11.54 -12.65 19.46
N GLU A 275 -11.27 -13.44 20.49
CA GLU A 275 -10.20 -13.16 21.43
C GLU A 275 -8.81 -13.43 20.84
N GLU A 276 -8.60 -14.51 20.08
CA GLU A 276 -7.34 -14.74 19.35
C GLU A 276 -7.15 -13.70 18.23
N LEU A 277 -8.25 -13.29 17.58
CA LEU A 277 -8.22 -12.24 16.56
C LEU A 277 -7.93 -10.85 17.15
N VAL A 278 -8.19 -10.61 18.44
CA VAL A 278 -7.96 -9.32 19.10
C VAL A 278 -6.65 -9.30 19.92
N LYS A 279 -6.29 -10.42 20.55
CA LYS A 279 -5.16 -10.54 21.50
C LYS A 279 -3.97 -11.32 20.96
N GLY A 280 -4.16 -12.20 19.96
CA GLY A 280 -3.08 -13.03 19.41
C GLY A 280 -2.20 -12.24 18.44
N SER A 281 -0.88 -12.32 18.57
CA SER A 281 0.07 -11.53 17.76
C SER A 281 0.00 -11.76 16.25
N GLN A 282 -0.60 -12.86 15.78
CA GLN A 282 -0.72 -13.19 14.36
C GLN A 282 -2.13 -12.98 13.78
N HIS A 283 -3.14 -12.72 14.60
CA HIS A 283 -4.50 -12.36 14.19
C HIS A 283 -5.07 -13.19 13.00
N LEU A 284 -4.87 -14.52 12.99
CA LEU A 284 -5.19 -15.38 11.84
C LEU A 284 -6.70 -15.67 11.71
N ALA A 285 -7.28 -15.40 10.54
CA ALA A 285 -8.60 -15.90 10.13
C ALA A 285 -8.50 -16.77 8.87
N ASN A 286 -9.45 -17.69 8.68
CA ASN A 286 -9.49 -18.56 7.51
C ASN A 286 -10.28 -17.90 6.37
N LEU A 287 -9.80 -18.06 5.14
CA LEU A 287 -10.40 -17.53 3.92
C LEU A 287 -10.95 -18.66 3.04
N THR A 288 -12.21 -18.54 2.62
CA THR A 288 -12.81 -19.42 1.59
C THR A 288 -13.53 -18.57 0.55
N GLY A 289 -13.64 -19.02 -0.70
CA GLY A 289 -14.40 -18.25 -1.69
C GLY A 289 -14.00 -18.52 -3.14
N THR A 290 -14.19 -17.51 -3.99
CA THR A 290 -13.87 -17.57 -5.41
C THR A 290 -13.08 -16.35 -5.87
N PHE A 291 -12.16 -16.58 -6.78
CA PHE A 291 -11.43 -15.53 -7.49
C PHE A 291 -11.66 -15.71 -8.98
N THR A 292 -11.89 -14.62 -9.69
CA THR A 292 -12.20 -14.63 -11.12
C THR A 292 -11.28 -13.65 -11.84
N CYS A 293 -10.57 -14.13 -12.85
CA CYS A 293 -9.74 -13.31 -13.73
C CYS A 293 -9.55 -14.06 -15.05
N ASN A 294 -10.14 -13.55 -16.12
CA ASN A 294 -10.19 -14.27 -17.40
C ASN A 294 -8.78 -14.53 -17.97
N THR A 295 -7.88 -13.56 -17.84
CA THR A 295 -6.50 -13.65 -18.34
C THR A 295 -5.62 -14.62 -17.57
N LEU A 296 -5.93 -14.90 -16.30
CA LEU A 296 -5.20 -15.87 -15.49
C LEU A 296 -5.73 -17.30 -15.62
N GLY A 297 -6.86 -17.51 -16.29
CA GLY A 297 -7.47 -18.84 -16.49
C GLY A 297 -8.90 -18.97 -15.98
N GLY A 298 -9.63 -17.86 -15.82
CA GLY A 298 -11.05 -17.87 -15.53
C GLY A 298 -11.38 -17.87 -14.04
N VAL A 299 -12.13 -18.87 -13.59
CA VAL A 299 -12.63 -18.99 -12.21
C VAL A 299 -11.72 -19.91 -11.40
N PHE A 300 -11.33 -19.45 -10.23
CA PHE A 300 -10.54 -20.15 -9.24
C PHE A 300 -11.34 -20.31 -7.94
N LEU A 301 -11.27 -21.50 -7.36
CA LEU A 301 -11.79 -21.81 -6.03
C LEU A 301 -10.70 -21.57 -4.99
N VAL A 302 -11.05 -20.80 -3.97
CA VAL A 302 -10.21 -20.57 -2.79
C VAL A 302 -10.69 -21.52 -1.71
N HIS A 303 -9.95 -22.61 -1.54
CA HIS A 303 -10.30 -23.61 -0.54
C HIS A 303 -10.01 -23.12 0.88
N ARG A 304 -8.83 -22.51 1.11
CA ARG A 304 -8.33 -22.07 2.41
C ARG A 304 -7.25 -21.00 2.25
N GLY A 305 -7.05 -20.21 3.30
CA GLY A 305 -5.83 -19.44 3.50
C GLY A 305 -5.91 -18.48 4.67
N ASN A 306 -4.87 -17.66 4.81
CA ASN A 306 -4.64 -16.84 5.98
C ASN A 306 -5.03 -15.38 5.70
N PHE A 307 -5.82 -14.83 6.60
CA PHE A 307 -6.08 -13.40 6.70
C PHE A 307 -5.48 -12.86 7.99
N GLN A 308 -4.69 -11.80 7.90
CA GLN A 308 -4.03 -11.15 9.04
C GLN A 308 -4.41 -9.68 9.11
N LEU A 309 -4.89 -9.24 10.27
CA LEU A 309 -5.32 -7.87 10.51
C LEU A 309 -4.21 -7.03 11.15
N PHE A 310 -3.96 -5.85 10.58
CA PHE A 310 -3.05 -4.83 11.09
C PHE A 310 -1.65 -5.34 11.44
N ASN A 311 -1.06 -6.17 10.57
CA ASN A 311 0.31 -6.62 10.75
C ASN A 311 1.29 -5.46 10.56
N TYR A 312 2.27 -5.38 11.44
CA TYR A 312 3.30 -4.34 11.40
C TYR A 312 4.14 -4.43 10.14
N ASP A 313 4.28 -3.33 9.39
CA ASP A 313 5.17 -3.27 8.24
C ASP A 313 6.54 -2.73 8.66
N SER A 314 7.55 -3.59 8.75
CA SER A 314 8.91 -3.16 9.09
C SER A 314 9.59 -2.33 8.00
N ARG A 315 9.03 -2.29 6.78
CA ARG A 315 9.60 -1.58 5.63
C ARG A 315 9.33 -0.07 5.66
N GLN A 316 8.28 0.36 6.37
CA GLN A 316 7.89 1.76 6.48
C GLN A 316 7.37 2.04 7.92
N PRO A 317 7.84 3.10 8.60
CA PRO A 317 7.39 3.43 9.95
C PRO A 317 5.90 3.77 10.02
N ASP A 318 5.31 3.56 11.20
CA ASP A 318 3.90 3.87 11.51
C ASP A 318 2.90 3.32 10.47
N THR A 319 3.22 2.17 9.84
CA THR A 319 2.42 1.54 8.78
C THR A 319 1.95 0.15 9.19
N ALA A 320 0.67 -0.13 8.98
CA ALA A 320 0.06 -1.42 9.24
C ALA A 320 -0.58 -1.98 7.97
N ASN A 321 -0.47 -3.30 7.79
CA ASN A 321 -1.01 -4.00 6.64
C ASN A 321 -2.23 -4.84 7.03
N LEU A 322 -3.13 -5.09 6.07
CA LEU A 322 -4.12 -6.17 6.16
C LEU A 322 -3.78 -7.16 5.06
N THR A 323 -3.32 -8.36 5.42
CA THR A 323 -2.71 -9.31 4.49
C THR A 323 -3.64 -10.49 4.20
N TYR A 324 -3.75 -10.86 2.92
CA TYR A 324 -4.54 -11.94 2.35
C TYR A 324 -3.58 -12.89 1.66
N ASN A 325 -3.48 -14.13 2.14
CA ASN A 325 -2.52 -15.09 1.62
C ASN A 325 -3.15 -16.48 1.48
N PHE A 326 -3.37 -16.94 0.25
CA PHE A 326 -4.10 -18.19 0.01
C PHE A 326 -3.74 -18.83 -1.34
N ASP A 327 -3.91 -20.15 -1.41
CA ASP A 327 -3.85 -20.88 -2.67
C ASP A 327 -5.23 -20.97 -3.31
N MET A 328 -5.25 -21.00 -4.65
CA MET A 328 -6.46 -21.07 -5.43
C MET A 328 -6.31 -22.01 -6.61
N VAL A 329 -7.38 -22.74 -6.94
CA VAL A 329 -7.37 -23.81 -7.96
C VAL A 329 -8.44 -23.54 -9.00
N SER A 330 -8.07 -23.54 -10.28
CA SER A 330 -9.03 -23.38 -11.39
C SER A 330 -9.88 -24.62 -11.59
N THR A 331 -10.98 -24.48 -12.34
CA THR A 331 -11.79 -25.62 -12.80
C THR A 331 -11.00 -26.62 -13.65
N SER A 332 -9.92 -26.18 -14.31
CA SER A 332 -8.98 -27.02 -15.06
C SER A 332 -7.86 -27.66 -14.22
N GLY A 333 -7.85 -27.43 -12.90
CA GLY A 333 -6.85 -27.99 -11.98
C GLY A 333 -5.56 -27.17 -11.85
N ARG A 334 -5.46 -26.00 -12.49
CA ARG A 334 -4.30 -25.10 -12.37
C ARG A 334 -4.28 -24.47 -10.98
N LYS A 335 -3.17 -24.64 -10.26
CA LYS A 335 -2.94 -24.03 -8.95
C LYS A 335 -2.17 -22.71 -9.11
N LEU A 336 -2.64 -21.66 -8.43
CA LEU A 336 -1.97 -20.38 -8.31
C LEU A 336 -1.99 -19.94 -6.84
N HIS A 337 -1.02 -19.13 -6.45
CA HIS A 337 -0.91 -18.56 -5.12
C HIS A 337 -1.22 -17.06 -5.17
N PHE A 338 -2.14 -16.61 -4.32
CA PHE A 338 -2.59 -15.22 -4.22
C PHE A 338 -2.02 -14.58 -2.95
N ASN A 339 -1.29 -13.49 -3.13
CA ASN A 339 -0.82 -12.63 -2.05
C ASN A 339 -1.33 -11.21 -2.26
N GLY A 340 -2.17 -10.74 -1.34
CA GLY A 340 -2.71 -9.39 -1.34
C GLY A 340 -2.45 -8.68 -0.02
N TYR A 341 -2.24 -7.38 -0.05
CA TYR A 341 -2.21 -6.58 1.18
C TYR A 341 -2.80 -5.19 0.99
N LYS A 342 -3.48 -4.69 2.03
CA LYS A 342 -3.91 -3.29 2.14
C LYS A 342 -2.92 -2.55 3.01
N VAL A 343 -2.62 -1.30 2.70
CA VAL A 343 -1.67 -0.49 3.45
C VAL A 343 -2.43 0.63 4.15
N VAL A 344 -2.34 0.70 5.48
CA VAL A 344 -2.91 1.76 6.30
C VAL A 344 -1.77 2.53 6.97
N ASN A 345 -1.69 3.83 6.71
CA ASN A 345 -0.62 4.69 7.21
C ASN A 345 -1.14 6.08 7.59
N SER A 346 -0.21 6.92 8.06
CA SER A 346 -0.49 8.26 8.58
C SER A 346 -1.02 9.27 7.56
N ALA A 347 -1.04 8.94 6.26
CA ALA A 347 -1.66 9.80 5.24
C ALA A 347 -3.16 10.01 5.46
N SER A 348 -3.77 9.16 6.27
CA SER A 348 -5.17 9.24 6.69
C SER A 348 -5.43 10.27 7.80
N PHE A 349 -4.43 11.04 8.26
CA PHE A 349 -4.60 12.00 9.36
C PHE A 349 -5.74 12.98 9.11
N LEU A 350 -6.79 12.92 9.94
CA LEU A 350 -8.04 13.69 9.81
C LEU A 350 -8.66 13.68 8.40
N ASN A 351 -8.36 12.66 7.58
CA ASN A 351 -8.83 12.53 6.21
C ASN A 351 -9.63 11.22 6.02
N PRO A 352 -10.96 11.25 6.23
CA PRO A 352 -11.81 10.07 6.12
C PRO A 352 -11.82 9.45 4.71
N LEU A 353 -11.67 10.27 3.66
CA LEU A 353 -11.65 9.79 2.28
C LEU A 353 -10.39 8.98 1.98
N GLU A 354 -9.25 9.43 2.48
CA GLU A 354 -7.99 8.71 2.35
C GLU A 354 -7.98 7.43 3.20
N LEU A 355 -8.52 7.48 4.42
CA LEU A 355 -8.70 6.29 5.25
C LEU A 355 -9.56 5.24 4.54
N TRP A 356 -10.68 5.66 3.95
CA TRP A 356 -11.52 4.79 3.13
C TRP A 356 -10.75 4.22 1.93
N ARG A 357 -9.99 5.05 1.20
CA ARG A 357 -9.17 4.59 0.07
C ARG A 357 -8.18 3.51 0.50
N GLN A 358 -7.52 3.69 1.65
CA GLN A 358 -6.53 2.76 2.18
C GLN A 358 -7.15 1.43 2.63
N THR A 359 -8.30 1.46 3.32
CA THR A 359 -8.98 0.24 3.79
C THR A 359 -9.78 -0.48 2.71
N SER A 360 -10.07 0.20 1.59
CA SER A 360 -10.77 -0.37 0.43
C SER A 360 -9.85 -0.79 -0.72
N THR A 361 -8.55 -0.49 -0.70
CA THR A 361 -7.63 -0.81 -1.80
C THR A 361 -6.69 -1.96 -1.44
N LEU A 362 -6.72 -3.04 -2.22
CA LEU A 362 -5.87 -4.22 -2.08
C LEU A 362 -4.84 -4.27 -3.21
N TYR A 363 -3.55 -4.30 -2.86
CA TYR A 363 -2.45 -4.55 -3.79
C TYR A 363 -2.24 -6.05 -3.92
N VAL A 364 -2.24 -6.57 -5.13
CA VAL A 364 -2.30 -8.02 -5.41
C VAL A 364 -1.11 -8.47 -6.24
N THR A 365 -0.45 -9.54 -5.80
CA THR A 365 0.52 -10.33 -6.57
C THR A 365 0.01 -11.77 -6.65
N VAL A 366 -0.01 -12.33 -7.86
CA VAL A 366 -0.33 -13.73 -8.13
C VAL A 366 0.93 -14.43 -8.61
N THR A 367 1.21 -15.60 -8.04
CA THR A 367 2.38 -16.43 -8.36
C THR A 367 1.96 -17.85 -8.75
N ASP A 368 2.79 -18.53 -9.53
CA ASP A 368 2.62 -19.95 -9.82
C ASP A 368 3.29 -20.83 -8.74
N PRO A 369 3.18 -22.17 -8.82
CA PRO A 369 3.82 -23.07 -7.85
C PRO A 369 5.35 -23.00 -7.81
N SER A 370 6.00 -22.35 -8.79
CA SER A 370 7.44 -22.10 -8.81
C SER A 370 7.83 -20.77 -8.15
N HIS A 371 6.87 -20.06 -7.55
CA HIS A 371 7.00 -18.71 -7.02
C HIS A 371 7.32 -17.64 -8.06
N THR A 372 7.09 -17.93 -9.34
CA THR A 372 7.22 -16.94 -10.42
C THR A 372 5.97 -16.07 -10.47
N VAL A 373 6.16 -14.75 -10.55
CA VAL A 373 5.04 -13.79 -10.63
C VAL A 373 4.34 -13.93 -11.99
N VAL A 374 3.05 -14.27 -11.96
CA VAL A 374 2.21 -14.39 -13.16
C VAL A 374 1.25 -13.21 -13.33
N GLY A 375 0.98 -12.44 -12.27
CA GLY A 375 0.22 -11.21 -12.40
C GLY A 375 0.30 -10.27 -11.21
N ARG A 376 0.05 -8.99 -11.46
CA ARG A 376 0.02 -7.92 -10.45
C ARG A 376 -1.08 -6.90 -10.74
N GLY A 377 -1.65 -6.31 -9.70
CA GLY A 377 -2.65 -5.27 -9.88
C GLY A 377 -3.27 -4.80 -8.58
N MET A 378 -4.40 -4.12 -8.69
CA MET A 378 -5.12 -3.55 -7.55
C MET A 378 -6.60 -3.86 -7.65
N LEU A 379 -7.17 -4.28 -6.52
CA LEU A 379 -8.60 -4.50 -6.33
C LEU A 379 -9.16 -3.46 -5.35
N ARG A 380 -10.44 -3.13 -5.48
CA ARG A 380 -11.13 -2.15 -4.64
C ARG A 380 -12.49 -2.66 -4.17
N ILE A 381 -12.87 -2.28 -2.94
CA ILE A 381 -14.23 -2.45 -2.44
C ILE A 381 -15.08 -1.29 -2.98
N GLU A 382 -16.15 -1.58 -3.73
CA GLU A 382 -17.13 -0.55 -4.10
C GLU A 382 -17.99 -0.19 -2.87
N PRO A 383 -18.43 1.07 -2.68
CA PRO A 383 -19.26 1.45 -1.53
C PRO A 383 -20.55 0.61 -1.37
N SER A 384 -21.13 0.15 -2.48
CA SER A 384 -22.29 -0.76 -2.46
C SER A 384 -21.94 -2.16 -1.93
N ASP A 385 -20.76 -2.67 -2.27
CA ASP A 385 -20.27 -3.98 -1.84
C ASP A 385 -19.95 -3.99 -0.34
N PHE A 386 -19.40 -2.88 0.18
CA PHE A 386 -19.20 -2.71 1.62
C PHE A 386 -20.51 -2.69 2.43
N GLY A 387 -21.56 -2.07 1.88
CA GLY A 387 -22.89 -2.14 2.47
C GLY A 387 -23.43 -3.58 2.52
N TYR A 388 -22.98 -4.45 1.62
CA TYR A 388 -23.26 -5.89 1.64
C TYR A 388 -22.41 -6.60 2.69
N GLU A 389 -21.11 -6.32 2.76
CA GLU A 389 -20.20 -6.86 3.77
C GLU A 389 -20.73 -6.65 5.19
N LEU A 390 -21.17 -5.43 5.51
CA LEU A 390 -21.79 -5.11 6.81
C LEU A 390 -23.06 -5.93 7.11
N LYS A 391 -23.83 -6.30 6.09
CA LYS A 391 -25.02 -7.16 6.24
C LYS A 391 -24.67 -8.64 6.42
N THR A 392 -23.50 -9.06 5.94
CA THR A 392 -23.01 -10.44 6.11
C THR A 392 -22.26 -10.66 7.42
N PHE A 393 -22.09 -9.61 8.24
CA PHE A 393 -21.38 -9.69 9.50
C PHE A 393 -22.19 -10.52 10.52
N GLU A 394 -21.69 -11.71 10.82
CA GLU A 394 -22.27 -12.63 11.79
C GLU A 394 -21.27 -12.97 12.89
N THR A 395 -21.76 -13.13 14.12
CA THR A 395 -20.95 -13.56 15.25
C THR A 395 -21.47 -14.86 15.83
N SER A 396 -20.61 -15.83 16.06
CA SER A 396 -20.96 -17.09 16.73
C SER A 396 -20.89 -16.93 18.25
N GLY A 397 -21.87 -17.48 18.96
CA GLY A 397 -21.92 -17.47 20.41
C GLY A 397 -23.18 -18.14 20.96
N PRO A 398 -23.13 -18.69 22.19
CA PRO A 398 -24.24 -19.45 22.79
C PRO A 398 -25.45 -18.58 23.17
N SER A 399 -25.28 -17.25 23.30
CA SER A 399 -26.35 -16.31 23.66
C SER A 399 -26.35 -15.03 22.82
N LEU A 400 -27.49 -14.36 22.71
CA LEU A 400 -27.61 -13.07 22.02
C LEU A 400 -26.65 -12.01 22.61
N TRP A 401 -26.48 -12.00 23.94
CA TRP A 401 -25.56 -11.11 24.63
C TRP A 401 -24.09 -11.39 24.32
N THR A 402 -23.68 -12.67 24.23
CA THR A 402 -22.30 -13.03 23.87
C THR A 402 -21.99 -12.69 22.41
N ARG A 403 -22.96 -12.85 21.51
CA ARG A 403 -22.88 -12.41 20.11
C ARG A 403 -22.69 -10.90 20.00
N ALA A 404 -23.57 -10.11 20.65
CA ALA A 404 -23.49 -8.66 20.65
C ALA A 404 -22.17 -8.14 21.26
N ARG A 405 -21.72 -8.73 22.36
CA ARG A 405 -20.42 -8.38 22.99
C ARG A 405 -19.23 -8.68 22.07
N SER A 406 -19.26 -9.79 21.35
CA SER A 406 -18.18 -10.18 20.42
C SER A 406 -18.14 -9.25 19.21
N ALA A 407 -19.29 -8.89 18.65
CA ALA A 407 -19.40 -7.88 17.60
C ALA A 407 -18.86 -6.53 18.05
N ALA A 408 -19.28 -6.05 19.22
CA ALA A 408 -18.81 -4.79 19.79
C ALA A 408 -17.30 -4.81 20.07
N SER A 409 -16.76 -5.93 20.55
CA SER A 409 -15.33 -6.09 20.82
C SER A 409 -14.49 -6.05 19.55
N PHE A 410 -14.95 -6.72 18.48
CA PHE A 410 -14.31 -6.68 17.17
C PHE A 410 -14.34 -5.28 16.55
N LEU A 411 -15.50 -4.63 16.54
CA LEU A 411 -15.66 -3.26 16.02
C LEU A 411 -14.82 -2.25 16.81
N ALA A 412 -14.79 -2.36 18.14
CA ALA A 412 -13.97 -1.52 18.99
C ALA A 412 -12.47 -1.72 18.73
N TYR A 413 -12.02 -2.97 18.54
CA TYR A 413 -10.63 -3.26 18.16
C TYR A 413 -10.29 -2.65 16.79
N PHE A 414 -11.12 -2.88 15.78
CA PHE A 414 -10.91 -2.37 14.42
C PHE A 414 -10.89 -0.83 14.41
N ALA A 415 -11.84 -0.19 15.09
CA ALA A 415 -11.88 1.27 15.24
C ALA A 415 -10.65 1.81 15.99
N ARG A 416 -10.17 1.12 17.03
CA ARG A 416 -8.94 1.48 17.75
C ARG A 416 -7.70 1.36 16.86
N GLN A 417 -7.62 0.34 16.02
CA GLN A 417 -6.47 0.19 15.11
C GLN A 417 -6.48 1.24 14.01
N LEU A 418 -7.65 1.61 13.47
CA LEU A 418 -7.78 2.68 12.49
C LEU A 418 -7.63 4.09 13.09
N SER A 419 -7.90 4.28 14.38
CA SER A 419 -7.74 5.58 15.03
C SER A 419 -6.27 5.99 15.18
N VAL A 420 -5.34 5.02 15.27
CA VAL A 420 -3.90 5.29 15.34
C VAL A 420 -3.39 6.07 14.11
N PRO A 421 -3.56 5.59 12.85
CA PRO A 421 -3.18 6.35 11.66
C PRO A 421 -4.06 7.58 11.43
N PHE A 422 -5.36 7.53 11.78
CA PHE A 422 -6.28 8.67 11.59
C PHE A 422 -5.99 9.85 12.53
N LEU A 423 -5.49 9.59 13.74
CA LEU A 423 -5.13 10.58 14.76
C LEU A 423 -3.61 10.60 15.00
N SER A 424 -2.80 10.24 13.99
CA SER A 424 -1.35 10.05 14.09
C SER A 424 -0.64 11.20 14.82
N ALA A 425 -0.89 12.45 14.41
CA ALA A 425 -0.28 13.64 15.03
C ALA A 425 -0.76 13.90 16.47
N LEU A 426 -1.92 13.39 16.88
CA LEU A 426 -2.48 13.52 18.24
C LEU A 426 -2.02 12.39 19.17
N GLY A 427 -1.54 11.26 18.64
CA GLY A 427 -1.04 10.11 19.40
C GLY A 427 0.33 10.33 20.03
N GLN A 428 0.58 9.79 21.23
CA GLN A 428 1.77 10.07 22.05
C GLN A 428 3.10 10.13 21.27
N LEU A 429 3.92 11.16 21.56
CA LEU A 429 5.26 11.33 20.99
C LEU A 429 6.16 10.13 21.30
N GLN A 430 6.85 9.65 20.28
CA GLN A 430 7.85 8.61 20.37
C GLN A 430 9.21 9.24 20.68
N TRP A 431 9.80 8.77 21.76
CA TRP A 431 11.12 9.18 22.23
C TRP A 431 12.14 8.10 21.90
N PRO A 432 13.43 8.46 21.79
CA PRO A 432 14.51 7.51 21.61
C PRO A 432 14.42 6.34 22.60
N ASP A 433 14.53 5.11 22.09
CA ASP A 433 14.55 3.90 22.91
C ASP A 433 16.00 3.40 23.10
N THR A 434 16.22 2.65 24.17
CA THR A 434 17.51 2.03 24.50
C THR A 434 17.75 0.72 23.76
N THR A 435 16.70 0.09 23.22
CA THR A 435 16.79 -1.21 22.54
C THR A 435 17.36 -1.09 21.13
N LEU A 436 18.28 -2.00 20.78
CA LEU A 436 18.99 -2.04 19.50
C LEU A 436 18.35 -3.08 18.59
N ASN A 437 17.81 -2.65 17.44
CA ASN A 437 17.29 -3.55 16.42
C ASN A 437 18.16 -3.46 15.16
N TYR A 438 19.03 -4.47 14.98
CA TYR A 438 19.93 -4.56 13.83
C TYR A 438 19.27 -5.35 12.71
N ALA A 439 19.25 -4.81 11.49
CA ALA A 439 18.88 -5.58 10.30
C ALA A 439 20.11 -6.26 9.66
N SER A 440 21.30 -5.68 9.84
CA SER A 440 22.60 -6.18 9.39
C SER A 440 23.66 -6.02 10.49
N LYS A 441 24.79 -6.72 10.38
CA LYS A 441 25.92 -6.59 11.34
C LYS A 441 26.54 -5.19 11.20
N GLU A 442 26.80 -4.52 12.32
CA GLU A 442 27.54 -3.25 12.30
C GLU A 442 28.93 -3.46 11.69
N VAL A 443 29.26 -2.66 10.68
CA VAL A 443 30.52 -2.77 9.95
C VAL A 443 31.61 -2.04 10.71
N THR A 444 32.36 -2.76 11.53
CA THR A 444 33.45 -2.19 12.32
C THR A 444 34.52 -1.56 11.41
N PRO A 445 34.92 -0.30 11.66
CA PRO A 445 36.06 0.32 10.97
C PRO A 445 37.35 -0.49 11.12
N SER A 446 38.12 -0.61 10.03
CA SER A 446 39.46 -1.21 10.06
C SER A 446 40.44 -0.32 10.84
N SER A 447 40.25 1.00 10.83
CA SER A 447 41.03 1.93 11.66
C SER A 447 40.30 3.26 11.89
N THR A 448 40.57 3.90 13.02
CA THR A 448 40.15 5.28 13.34
C THR A 448 41.38 6.18 13.42
N ILE A 449 41.35 7.30 12.70
CA ILE A 449 42.49 8.18 12.45
C ILE A 449 42.12 9.59 12.94
N PRO A 450 42.83 10.15 13.93
CA PRO A 450 42.68 11.55 14.30
C PRO A 450 43.33 12.46 13.24
N LEU A 451 42.65 13.52 12.87
CA LEU A 451 43.08 14.51 11.89
C LEU A 451 43.10 15.90 12.54
N THR A 452 44.24 16.58 12.47
CA THR A 452 44.36 17.97 12.94
C THR A 452 44.34 18.90 11.75
N ALA A 453 43.34 19.79 11.69
CA ALA A 453 43.22 20.83 10.69
C ALA A 453 44.24 21.95 10.90
N SER A 454 44.41 22.82 9.90
CA SER A 454 45.39 23.92 9.92
C SER A 454 45.15 24.94 11.04
N ASP A 455 43.96 24.98 11.62
CA ASP A 455 43.57 25.84 12.74
C ASP A 455 43.59 25.11 14.10
N GLY A 456 44.19 23.92 14.16
CA GLY A 456 44.39 23.15 15.40
C GLY A 456 43.18 22.31 15.84
N VAL A 457 42.04 22.41 15.16
CA VAL A 457 40.86 21.59 15.46
C VAL A 457 41.14 20.14 15.09
N THR A 458 40.87 19.22 16.01
CA THR A 458 41.04 17.78 15.78
C THR A 458 39.68 17.12 15.52
N THR A 459 39.59 16.40 14.41
CA THR A 459 38.44 15.61 13.97
C THR A 459 38.85 14.16 13.76
N ASN A 460 37.90 13.25 13.55
CA ASN A 460 38.18 11.84 13.33
C ASN A 460 37.79 11.41 11.91
N MET A 461 38.57 10.53 11.33
CA MET A 461 38.30 9.84 10.08
C MET A 461 38.38 8.33 10.32
N VAL A 462 37.42 7.60 9.79
CA VAL A 462 37.38 6.13 9.84
C VAL A 462 37.74 5.56 8.48
N MET A 463 38.33 4.38 8.47
CA MET A 463 38.73 3.69 7.24
C MET A 463 38.28 2.23 7.26
N TRP A 464 37.85 1.74 6.10
CA TRP A 464 37.55 0.33 5.87
C TRP A 464 38.32 -0.20 4.66
N ASN A 465 38.92 -1.39 4.82
CA ASN A 465 39.58 -2.10 3.73
C ASN A 465 38.59 -2.72 2.75
N PRO A 466 38.96 -2.90 1.47
CA PRO A 466 38.16 -3.68 0.53
C PRO A 466 37.90 -5.10 1.02
N THR A 467 36.81 -5.70 0.56
CA THR A 467 36.41 -7.07 0.92
C THR A 467 36.33 -7.94 -0.32
N PHE A 468 36.79 -9.19 -0.21
CA PHE A 468 36.56 -10.24 -1.21
C PHE A 468 36.16 -11.52 -0.49
N GLN A 469 35.01 -12.10 -0.87
CA GLN A 469 34.42 -13.28 -0.21
C GLN A 469 34.33 -13.12 1.32
N GLY A 470 34.01 -11.91 1.79
CA GLY A 470 33.84 -11.60 3.22
C GLY A 470 35.14 -11.45 4.04
N LYS A 471 36.31 -11.41 3.39
CA LYS A 471 37.60 -11.15 4.06
C LYS A 471 38.22 -9.83 3.60
N ASP A 472 38.80 -9.09 4.55
CA ASP A 472 39.53 -7.84 4.27
C ASP A 472 40.77 -8.13 3.42
N ILE A 473 40.93 -7.36 2.34
CA ILE A 473 42.14 -7.37 1.51
C ILE A 473 43.11 -6.31 2.02
N LEU A 474 44.31 -6.77 2.39
CA LEU A 474 45.42 -5.91 2.79
C LEU A 474 46.33 -5.69 1.57
N GLY A 475 46.35 -4.46 1.06
CA GLY A 475 47.16 -4.09 -0.11
C GLY A 475 46.74 -2.76 -0.76
N PRO A 476 47.39 -2.36 -1.87
CA PRO A 476 46.98 -1.22 -2.67
C PRO A 476 45.57 -1.42 -3.23
N ALA A 477 44.72 -0.41 -3.09
CA ALA A 477 43.35 -0.44 -3.58
C ALA A 477 42.90 0.97 -3.97
N PRO A 478 42.01 1.10 -4.97
CA PRO A 478 41.42 2.39 -5.32
C PRO A 478 40.69 2.96 -4.10
N THR A 479 40.88 4.24 -3.85
CA THR A 479 40.51 4.88 -2.58
C THR A 479 39.42 5.93 -2.79
N LEU A 480 38.38 5.87 -1.96
CA LEU A 480 37.27 6.82 -1.95
C LEU A 480 37.24 7.57 -0.61
N LEU A 481 37.01 8.88 -0.66
CA LEU A 481 36.74 9.70 0.52
C LEU A 481 35.25 10.08 0.57
N PHE A 482 34.57 9.62 1.61
CA PHE A 482 33.18 9.98 1.92
C PHE A 482 33.16 11.14 2.92
N ILE A 483 32.33 12.15 2.63
CA ILE A 483 32.16 13.34 3.44
C ILE A 483 30.68 13.50 3.78
N PRO A 484 30.26 13.27 5.04
CA PRO A 484 28.88 13.34 5.47
C PRO A 484 28.41 14.81 5.59
N GLY A 485 27.12 15.00 5.84
CA GLY A 485 26.49 16.31 6.03
C GLY A 485 26.62 16.91 7.43
N ALA A 486 25.84 17.96 7.69
CA ALA A 486 25.71 18.53 9.02
C ALA A 486 24.94 17.60 9.96
N ALA A 487 25.29 17.61 11.25
CA ALA A 487 24.64 16.79 12.29
C ALA A 487 24.68 15.27 12.07
N VAL A 488 25.50 14.78 11.12
CA VAL A 488 25.67 13.35 10.83
C VAL A 488 27.15 12.96 10.83
N ASP A 489 27.43 11.67 10.98
CA ASP A 489 28.77 11.08 10.91
C ASP A 489 28.81 9.97 9.84
N HIS A 490 29.88 9.18 9.84
CA HIS A 490 30.07 8.06 8.93
C HIS A 490 28.95 7.01 8.92
N LYS A 491 28.12 6.93 9.97
CA LYS A 491 27.05 5.93 10.08
C LYS A 491 25.95 6.13 9.04
N ILE A 492 25.82 7.30 8.42
CA ILE A 492 24.86 7.49 7.31
C ILE A 492 25.25 6.67 6.07
N PHE A 493 26.54 6.36 5.91
CA PHE A 493 27.06 5.53 4.81
C PHE A 493 27.26 4.07 5.25
N ALA A 494 27.45 3.82 6.54
CA ALA A 494 27.66 2.51 7.16
C ALA A 494 26.46 2.08 8.03
N LEU A 495 25.25 2.32 7.54
CA LEU A 495 24.03 2.15 8.31
C LEU A 495 23.74 0.66 8.60
N PRO A 496 23.61 0.22 9.87
CA PRO A 496 23.46 -1.19 10.22
C PRO A 496 21.99 -1.68 10.24
N THR A 497 21.06 -0.79 9.90
CA THR A 497 19.61 -1.06 9.91
C THR A 497 19.07 -1.34 8.51
N ILE A 498 19.88 -1.29 7.47
CA ILE A 498 19.51 -1.63 6.08
C ILE A 498 20.28 -2.85 5.60
N GLU A 499 19.71 -3.57 4.63
CA GLU A 499 20.27 -4.82 4.11
C GLU A 499 21.68 -4.67 3.55
N ARG A 500 21.93 -3.60 2.80
CA ARG A 500 23.23 -3.29 2.21
C ARG A 500 23.49 -1.79 2.21
N ASN A 501 24.46 -1.36 3.01
CA ASN A 501 24.84 0.06 3.08
C ASN A 501 25.92 0.43 2.05
N ALA A 502 26.18 1.73 1.91
CA ALA A 502 27.15 2.23 0.93
C ALA A 502 28.58 1.72 1.21
N VAL A 503 29.00 1.68 2.48
CA VAL A 503 30.32 1.18 2.85
C VAL A 503 30.50 -0.28 2.43
N GLU A 504 29.55 -1.17 2.75
CA GLU A 504 29.59 -2.57 2.30
C GLU A 504 29.59 -2.67 0.77
N TYR A 505 28.70 -1.95 0.10
CA TYR A 505 28.57 -1.99 -1.36
C TYR A 505 29.87 -1.65 -2.08
N PHE A 506 30.55 -0.57 -1.67
CA PHE A 506 31.79 -0.14 -2.31
C PHE A 506 33.00 -1.00 -1.89
N ARG A 507 33.05 -1.48 -0.64
CA ARG A 507 34.10 -2.41 -0.18
C ARG A 507 34.07 -3.74 -0.93
N ASP A 508 32.89 -4.31 -1.12
CA ASP A 508 32.69 -5.54 -1.91
C ASP A 508 33.04 -5.34 -3.38
N SER A 509 32.99 -4.08 -3.84
CA SER A 509 33.39 -3.69 -5.20
C SER A 509 34.91 -3.46 -5.32
N GLY A 510 35.68 -3.69 -4.25
CA GLY A 510 37.14 -3.58 -4.24
C GLY A 510 37.69 -2.21 -3.83
N TYR A 511 36.88 -1.30 -3.30
CA TYR A 511 37.31 0.04 -2.89
C TYR A 511 37.73 0.10 -1.43
N ARG A 512 38.81 0.86 -1.14
CA ARG A 512 39.13 1.32 0.21
C ARG A 512 38.34 2.59 0.48
N ILE A 513 37.67 2.64 1.63
CA ILE A 513 36.79 3.75 1.97
C ILE A 513 37.33 4.48 3.18
N TYR A 514 37.53 5.77 3.04
CA TYR A 514 37.73 6.70 4.16
C TYR A 514 36.45 7.51 4.35
N CYS A 515 36.05 7.76 5.60
CA CYS A 515 34.95 8.68 5.89
C CYS A 515 35.36 9.62 7.02
N ILE A 516 35.36 10.92 6.75
CA ILE A 516 35.65 11.95 7.76
C ILE A 516 34.39 12.35 8.51
N THR A 517 34.47 12.60 9.81
CA THR A 517 33.45 13.37 10.55
C THR A 517 33.99 14.78 10.80
N HIS A 518 33.67 15.73 9.91
CA HIS A 518 34.14 17.11 10.01
C HIS A 518 33.45 17.88 11.15
N ARG A 519 33.97 19.06 11.51
CA ARG A 519 33.56 19.83 12.71
C ARG A 519 32.09 20.28 12.78
N VAL A 520 31.35 20.25 11.67
CA VAL A 520 29.89 20.53 11.63
C VAL A 520 29.02 19.28 11.57
N GLY A 521 29.65 18.10 11.57
CA GLY A 521 28.97 16.81 11.62
C GLY A 521 28.60 16.42 13.04
N ARG A 522 28.31 15.14 13.25
CA ARG A 522 27.99 14.60 14.58
C ARG A 522 29.26 14.36 15.40
N ALA A 523 29.75 15.43 16.02
CA ALA A 523 30.91 15.41 16.92
C ALA A 523 30.73 16.42 18.06
N PRO A 524 31.37 16.23 19.24
CA PRO A 524 31.26 17.17 20.35
C PRO A 524 31.63 18.62 19.97
N ILE A 525 32.61 18.78 19.07
CA ILE A 525 33.10 20.06 18.57
C ILE A 525 32.04 20.86 17.77
N ALA A 526 30.96 20.22 17.31
CA ALA A 526 29.91 20.89 16.55
C ALA A 526 29.15 21.96 17.37
N ARG A 527 29.27 21.91 18.70
CA ARG A 527 28.70 22.89 19.63
C ARG A 527 29.44 24.24 19.62
N GLU A 528 30.69 24.27 19.16
CA GLU A 528 31.56 25.47 19.18
C GLU A 528 31.20 26.54 18.12
N GLY A 529 30.16 26.31 17.31
CA GLY A 529 29.67 27.34 16.38
C GLY A 529 30.40 27.42 15.04
N TYR A 530 31.20 26.42 14.66
CA TYR A 530 31.84 26.35 13.34
C TYR A 530 30.81 26.24 12.21
N THR A 531 31.18 26.71 11.01
CA THR A 531 30.32 26.65 9.82
C THR A 531 30.86 25.64 8.80
N PRO A 532 30.07 25.27 7.78
CA PRO A 532 30.57 24.48 6.65
C PRO A 532 31.78 25.11 5.94
N TYR A 533 31.88 26.45 5.92
CA TYR A 533 33.08 27.11 5.43
C TYR A 533 34.31 26.70 6.25
N ASP A 534 34.24 26.67 7.59
CA ASP A 534 35.38 26.24 8.42
C ASP A 534 35.74 24.76 8.24
N ALA A 535 34.74 23.91 7.98
CA ALA A 535 34.91 22.46 7.78
C ALA A 535 35.78 22.10 6.56
N ARG A 536 35.98 23.02 5.60
CA ARG A 536 36.89 22.81 4.46
C ARG A 536 38.32 22.47 4.88
N ARG A 537 38.76 22.97 6.04
CA ARG A 537 40.09 22.70 6.60
C ARG A 537 40.21 21.25 7.10
N ASP A 538 39.12 20.68 7.59
CA ASP A 538 39.07 19.27 8.01
C ASP A 538 39.17 18.37 6.77
N ILE A 539 38.46 18.73 5.70
CA ILE A 539 38.50 18.01 4.41
C ILE A 539 39.91 18.06 3.81
N HIS A 540 40.55 19.22 3.82
CA HIS A 540 41.95 19.36 3.40
C HIS A 540 42.88 18.43 4.20
N ALA A 541 42.73 18.38 5.54
CA ALA A 541 43.52 17.49 6.39
C ALA A 541 43.29 16.01 6.06
N ALA A 542 42.05 15.61 5.77
CA ALA A 542 41.73 14.24 5.32
C ALA A 542 42.43 13.88 4.01
N LEU A 543 42.31 14.75 3.00
CA LEU A 543 42.95 14.54 1.70
C LEU A 543 44.48 14.48 1.84
N ALA A 544 45.08 15.39 2.62
CA ALA A 544 46.51 15.38 2.89
C ALA A 544 46.97 14.07 3.54
N HIS A 545 46.20 13.56 4.51
CA HIS A 545 46.49 12.28 5.15
C HIS A 545 46.41 11.11 4.15
N ILE A 546 45.31 11.00 3.40
CA ILE A 546 45.11 9.92 2.43
C ILE A 546 46.23 9.94 1.39
N ARG A 547 46.57 11.11 0.85
CA ARG A 547 47.65 11.26 -0.14
C ARG A 547 48.99 10.84 0.44
N LYS A 548 49.31 11.25 1.67
CA LYS A 548 50.54 10.81 2.35
C LYS A 548 50.62 9.28 2.45
N VAL A 549 49.54 8.62 2.87
CA VAL A 549 49.48 7.16 2.99
C VAL A 549 49.61 6.48 1.62
N VAL A 550 48.87 6.94 0.61
CA VAL A 550 48.93 6.34 -0.73
C VAL A 550 50.30 6.55 -1.38
N SER A 551 50.91 7.72 -1.23
CA SER A 551 52.27 7.98 -1.74
C SER A 551 53.33 7.11 -1.08
N THR A 552 53.17 6.73 0.19
CA THR A 552 54.08 5.76 0.83
C THR A 552 53.95 4.36 0.25
N MET A 553 52.78 4.01 -0.30
CA MET A 553 52.52 2.70 -0.91
C MET A 553 52.84 2.67 -2.42
N ASN A 554 52.76 3.81 -3.11
CA ASN A 554 53.06 3.96 -4.52
C ASN A 554 53.81 5.28 -4.80
N PRO A 555 55.15 5.27 -4.82
CA PRO A 555 55.97 6.49 -4.97
C PRO A 555 55.95 7.11 -6.37
N ALA A 556 55.43 6.42 -7.38
CA ALA A 556 55.59 6.80 -8.79
C ALA A 556 54.61 7.89 -9.28
N GLU A 557 53.51 8.15 -8.54
CA GLU A 557 52.51 9.15 -8.90
C GLU A 557 52.02 9.94 -7.69
N THR A 558 51.64 11.19 -7.92
CA THR A 558 50.96 12.02 -6.93
C THR A 558 49.49 11.57 -6.84
N PRO A 559 49.05 10.90 -5.75
CA PRO A 559 47.73 10.29 -5.72
C PRO A 559 46.65 11.37 -5.69
N LYS A 560 45.68 11.22 -6.59
CA LYS A 560 44.41 11.94 -6.56
C LYS A 560 43.36 11.08 -5.86
N VAL A 561 42.40 11.71 -5.21
CA VAL A 561 41.35 11.01 -4.46
C VAL A 561 39.99 11.34 -5.08
N TYR A 562 39.17 10.31 -5.24
CA TYR A 562 37.77 10.51 -5.62
C TYR A 562 36.93 10.77 -4.37
N VAL A 563 36.10 11.81 -4.42
CA VAL A 563 35.37 12.30 -3.24
C VAL A 563 33.86 12.14 -3.45
N VAL A 564 33.19 11.50 -2.49
CA VAL A 564 31.73 11.44 -2.38
C VAL A 564 31.30 12.35 -1.24
N ALA A 565 30.75 13.52 -1.56
CA ALA A 565 30.38 14.53 -0.57
C ALA A 565 28.88 14.74 -0.53
N HIS A 566 28.30 14.83 0.67
CA HIS A 566 26.87 14.95 0.88
C HIS A 566 26.50 16.20 1.69
N CYS A 567 25.42 16.88 1.30
CA CYS A 567 24.84 18.01 2.05
C CYS A 567 25.89 19.08 2.43
N ALA A 568 25.99 19.45 3.70
CA ALA A 568 26.95 20.44 4.20
C ALA A 568 28.41 20.04 3.97
N GLY A 569 28.73 18.73 3.89
CA GLY A 569 30.05 18.26 3.50
C GLY A 569 30.37 18.57 2.05
N SER A 570 29.36 18.51 1.17
CA SER A 570 29.47 18.96 -0.23
C SER A 570 29.64 20.47 -0.35
N LEU A 571 28.91 21.24 0.47
CA LEU A 571 29.09 22.70 0.57
C LEU A 571 30.50 23.06 1.09
N ALA A 572 31.02 22.31 2.07
CA ALA A 572 32.35 22.54 2.63
C ALA A 572 33.46 22.20 1.61
N LEU A 573 33.28 21.12 0.85
CA LEU A 573 34.19 20.75 -0.24
C LEU A 573 34.21 21.83 -1.33
N SER A 574 33.03 22.31 -1.76
CA SER A 574 32.96 23.37 -2.77
C SER A 574 33.57 24.68 -2.28
N CYS A 575 33.35 25.06 -1.00
CA CYS A 575 34.05 26.19 -0.39
C CYS A 575 35.57 26.07 -0.50
N GLY A 576 36.12 24.91 -0.14
CA GLY A 576 37.57 24.68 -0.15
C GLY A 576 38.19 24.66 -1.55
N LEU A 577 37.47 24.16 -2.55
CA LEU A 577 37.94 24.17 -3.93
C LEU A 577 37.87 25.58 -4.53
N LEU A 578 36.77 26.32 -4.26
CA LEU A 578 36.57 27.66 -4.79
C LEU A 578 37.51 28.69 -4.15
N ASP A 579 37.76 28.62 -2.84
CA ASP A 579 38.69 29.54 -2.17
C ASP A 579 40.17 29.14 -2.31
N GLY A 580 40.44 27.94 -2.83
CA GLY A 580 41.79 27.41 -3.07
C GLY A 580 42.44 26.75 -1.85
N THR A 581 41.74 26.60 -0.72
CA THR A 581 42.23 25.84 0.44
C THR A 581 42.50 24.38 0.07
N ILE A 582 41.68 23.81 -0.81
CA ILE A 582 41.84 22.45 -1.35
C ILE A 582 42.35 22.59 -2.78
N PRO A 583 43.59 22.16 -3.06
CA PRO A 583 44.12 22.18 -4.43
C PRO A 583 43.34 21.23 -5.34
N SER A 584 42.94 21.71 -6.51
CA SER A 584 42.12 20.95 -7.47
C SER A 584 42.84 19.72 -8.03
N ASP A 585 44.17 19.75 -8.09
CA ASP A 585 45.00 18.63 -8.50
C ASP A 585 45.00 17.46 -7.51
N TRP A 586 44.46 17.63 -6.30
CA TRP A 586 44.32 16.55 -5.30
C TRP A 586 43.07 15.71 -5.53
N VAL A 587 42.12 16.20 -6.34
CA VAL A 587 40.81 15.59 -6.56
C VAL A 587 40.77 14.92 -7.92
N GLN A 588 40.39 13.64 -7.94
CA GLN A 588 40.28 12.87 -9.19
C GLN A 588 38.90 13.02 -9.83
N GLY A 589 37.86 13.11 -9.02
CA GLY A 589 36.47 13.23 -9.40
C GLY A 589 35.59 13.40 -8.17
N ILE A 590 34.38 13.91 -8.36
CA ILE A 590 33.46 14.25 -7.28
C ILE A 590 32.08 13.67 -7.54
N THR A 591 31.49 13.01 -6.55
CA THR A 591 30.05 12.82 -6.46
C THR A 591 29.50 13.87 -5.50
N ALA A 592 28.82 14.88 -6.04
CA ALA A 592 28.17 15.93 -5.26
C ALA A 592 26.72 15.54 -4.97
N SER A 593 26.48 15.04 -3.76
CA SER A 593 25.18 14.51 -3.34
C SER A 593 24.28 15.60 -2.75
N MET A 594 23.12 15.77 -3.38
CA MET A 594 22.01 16.67 -3.05
C MET A 594 22.26 18.17 -3.21
N VAL A 595 23.51 18.63 -3.09
CA VAL A 595 23.92 20.04 -3.25
C VAL A 595 25.41 20.15 -3.57
N PHE A 596 25.87 21.29 -4.10
CA PHE A 596 27.30 21.57 -4.29
C PHE A 596 27.70 23.03 -4.00
N MET A 597 27.59 23.95 -4.97
CA MET A 597 28.03 25.34 -4.83
C MET A 597 26.89 26.37 -4.88
N ASN A 598 25.71 25.97 -5.37
CA ASN A 598 24.50 26.80 -5.43
C ASN A 598 23.36 26.20 -4.60
N PRO A 599 23.39 26.30 -3.25
CA PRO A 599 22.30 25.79 -2.42
C PRO A 599 21.01 26.57 -2.65
N LYS A 600 19.89 25.87 -2.88
CA LYS A 600 18.55 26.47 -3.06
C LYS A 600 17.50 25.70 -2.26
N PHE A 601 16.95 26.32 -1.22
CA PHE A 601 16.00 25.68 -0.28
C PHE A 601 14.66 25.32 -0.95
N GLY A 602 14.00 24.28 -0.45
CA GLY A 602 12.61 23.96 -0.79
C GLY A 602 11.64 25.09 -0.41
N LYS A 603 10.39 25.03 -0.91
CA LYS A 603 9.40 26.11 -0.71
C LYS A 603 9.10 26.38 0.78
N VAL A 604 8.90 25.32 1.56
CA VAL A 604 8.64 25.42 3.01
C VAL A 604 9.89 25.92 3.75
N ASP A 605 11.07 25.41 3.40
CA ASP A 605 12.33 25.79 4.03
C ASP A 605 12.76 27.22 3.68
N SER A 606 12.38 27.71 2.49
CA SER A 606 12.53 29.11 2.11
C SER A 606 11.72 30.04 3.02
N LEU A 607 10.55 29.62 3.51
CA LEU A 607 9.79 30.37 4.51
C LEU A 607 10.49 30.33 5.88
N LEU A 608 11.01 29.16 6.27
CA LEU A 608 11.79 28.98 7.51
C LEU A 608 13.16 29.63 7.51
N SER A 609 13.72 30.00 6.35
CA SER A 609 14.98 30.74 6.26
C SER A 609 14.98 32.11 6.98
N LYS A 610 13.81 32.54 7.43
CA LYS A 610 13.62 33.72 8.29
C LYS A 610 13.63 33.38 9.79
N PHE A 611 13.91 32.13 10.17
CA PHE A 611 13.99 31.71 11.56
C PHE A 611 15.04 32.55 12.31
N PRO A 612 14.68 33.22 13.42
CA PRO A 612 15.57 34.16 14.10
C PRO A 612 16.60 33.40 14.96
N THR A 613 17.60 32.80 14.30
CA THR A 613 18.66 31.98 14.93
C THR A 613 19.38 32.73 16.05
N SER A 614 19.63 34.03 15.88
CA SER A 614 20.27 34.89 16.89
C SER A 614 19.42 35.08 18.15
N LEU A 615 18.11 35.24 17.98
CA LEU A 615 17.17 35.37 19.11
C LEU A 615 17.05 34.05 19.86
N TYR A 616 16.92 32.94 19.13
CA TYR A 616 16.88 31.60 19.72
C TYR A 616 18.18 31.29 20.48
N ALA A 617 19.34 31.61 19.90
CA ALA A 617 20.64 31.43 20.53
C ALA A 617 20.76 32.17 21.87
N ARG A 618 20.20 33.38 21.95
CA ARG A 618 20.25 34.23 23.14
C ARG A 618 19.23 33.83 24.21
N LEU A 619 18.04 33.39 23.81
CA LEU A 619 16.92 33.12 24.74
C LEU A 619 16.76 31.66 25.14
N VAL A 620 17.23 30.72 24.31
CA VAL A 620 16.99 29.28 24.51
C VAL A 620 18.30 28.49 24.55
N SER A 621 19.05 28.43 23.44
CA SER A 621 20.30 27.68 23.37
C SER A 621 21.10 28.03 22.09
N PRO A 622 22.43 28.17 22.17
CA PRO A 622 23.28 28.36 20.98
C PRO A 622 23.36 27.10 20.09
N TYR A 623 22.86 25.97 20.54
CA TYR A 623 22.85 24.68 19.84
C TYR A 623 21.46 24.06 19.83
N TRP A 624 21.02 23.62 18.65
CA TRP A 624 19.78 22.87 18.48
C TRP A 624 20.10 21.38 18.45
N ASP A 625 19.67 20.66 19.49
CA ASP A 625 19.80 19.21 19.55
C ASP A 625 18.57 18.53 18.94
N CYS A 626 18.75 17.67 17.94
CA CYS A 626 17.64 16.96 17.32
C CYS A 626 17.21 15.72 18.11
N THR A 627 18.09 15.12 18.94
CA THR A 627 17.76 13.84 19.60
C THR A 627 16.75 14.03 20.72
N SER A 628 16.86 15.13 21.49
CA SER A 628 15.94 15.55 22.56
C SER A 628 15.65 14.44 23.60
N SER A 629 15.04 14.78 24.73
CA SER A 629 14.74 13.81 25.79
C SER A 629 13.46 14.16 26.55
N ARG A 630 12.93 13.20 27.32
CA ARG A 630 11.79 13.45 28.21
C ARG A 630 12.12 14.43 29.35
N ASN A 631 13.40 14.70 29.59
CA ASN A 631 13.89 15.61 30.63
C ASN A 631 14.17 17.02 30.08
N ASP A 632 13.63 17.35 28.91
CA ASP A 632 13.80 18.63 28.27
C ASP A 632 13.10 19.78 29.03
N THR A 633 13.61 21.00 28.87
CA THR A 633 13.02 22.20 29.48
C THR A 633 11.58 22.43 29.01
N TYR A 634 10.77 23.17 29.77
CA TYR A 634 9.37 23.44 29.42
C TYR A 634 9.20 24.05 28.01
N ILE A 635 10.10 24.93 27.60
CA ILE A 635 10.10 25.54 26.26
C ILE A 635 10.35 24.47 25.19
N GLN A 636 11.34 23.59 25.39
CA GLN A 636 11.64 22.51 24.45
C GLN A 636 10.52 21.47 24.39
N SER A 637 9.91 21.15 25.53
CA SER A 637 8.74 20.27 25.61
C SER A 637 7.53 20.86 24.86
N LEU A 638 7.27 22.16 25.00
CA LEU A 638 6.21 22.85 24.25
C LEU A 638 6.51 22.86 22.74
N LEU A 639 7.75 23.12 22.34
CA LEU A 639 8.18 23.05 20.93
C LEU A 639 7.98 21.65 20.36
N ASN A 640 8.35 20.60 21.10
CA ASN A 640 8.15 19.21 20.69
C ASN A 640 6.67 18.87 20.47
N GLN A 641 5.76 19.44 21.27
CA GLN A 641 4.32 19.29 21.07
C GLN A 641 3.82 20.06 19.84
N ALA A 642 4.30 21.29 19.63
CA ALA A 642 3.92 22.12 18.49
C ALA A 642 4.38 21.51 17.16
N LEU A 643 5.58 20.92 17.13
CA LEU A 643 6.17 20.33 15.93
C LEU A 643 5.41 19.10 15.39
N ARG A 644 4.49 18.51 16.16
CA ARG A 644 3.59 17.45 15.69
C ARG A 644 2.67 17.90 14.56
N PHE A 645 2.43 19.20 14.48
CA PHE A 645 1.61 19.84 13.47
C PHE A 645 2.44 20.60 12.45
N TYR A 646 3.75 20.34 12.39
CA TYR A 646 4.62 20.93 11.40
C TYR A 646 4.09 20.59 9.99
N PRO A 647 3.87 21.59 9.12
CA PRO A 647 3.20 21.38 7.85
C PRO A 647 4.03 20.50 6.91
N GLN A 648 3.49 19.34 6.56
CA GLN A 648 4.07 18.45 5.56
C GLN A 648 3.40 18.66 4.20
N GLU A 649 4.17 18.70 3.11
CA GLU A 649 3.60 18.81 1.75
C GLU A 649 2.77 17.56 1.36
N LYS A 650 3.09 16.41 1.95
CA LYS A 650 2.39 15.14 1.71
C LYS A 650 1.87 14.57 3.01
N ALA A 651 0.60 14.17 3.03
CA ALA A 651 -0.07 13.67 4.23
C ALA A 651 0.61 12.43 4.84
N GLY A 652 1.22 11.57 4.00
CA GLY A 652 1.86 10.32 4.44
C GLY A 652 3.24 10.47 5.10
N GLU A 653 3.69 11.70 5.32
CA GLU A 653 4.99 12.00 5.93
C GLU A 653 4.88 12.37 7.42
N SER A 654 3.67 12.29 7.98
CA SER A 654 3.49 12.49 9.42
C SER A 654 3.94 11.25 10.20
N CYS A 655 4.64 11.45 11.31
CA CYS A 655 5.03 10.39 12.23
C CYS A 655 4.87 10.86 13.68
N ARG A 656 5.33 10.05 14.64
CA ARG A 656 5.34 10.41 16.07
C ARG A 656 6.73 10.65 16.64
N SER A 657 7.78 10.50 15.83
CA SER A 657 9.18 10.60 16.29
C SER A 657 9.57 12.04 16.60
N VAL A 658 9.97 12.30 17.84
CA VAL A 658 10.50 13.61 18.26
C VAL A 658 11.75 13.97 17.46
N VAL A 659 12.62 12.99 17.21
CA VAL A 659 13.87 13.21 16.47
C VAL A 659 13.60 13.61 15.03
N CYS A 660 12.62 12.94 14.39
CA CYS A 660 12.19 13.29 13.03
C CYS A 660 11.70 14.75 12.99
N HIS A 661 10.70 15.09 13.80
CA HIS A 661 10.11 16.43 13.82
C HIS A 661 11.13 17.55 14.12
N ARG A 662 12.04 17.32 15.07
CA ARG A 662 13.07 18.31 15.43
C ARG A 662 14.12 18.49 14.33
N SER A 663 14.45 17.43 13.61
CA SER A 663 15.38 17.50 12.49
C SER A 663 14.76 18.26 11.32
N GLU A 664 13.48 18.03 11.05
CA GLU A 664 12.73 18.68 9.97
C GLU A 664 12.62 20.20 10.16
N LEU A 665 12.48 20.70 11.40
CA LEU A 665 12.41 22.14 11.64
C LEU A 665 13.66 22.89 11.17
N VAL A 666 14.86 22.33 11.41
CA VAL A 666 16.13 23.03 11.15
C VAL A 666 16.73 22.69 9.79
N PHE A 667 16.49 21.50 9.27
CA PHE A 667 17.08 21.06 8.01
C PHE A 667 16.07 20.99 6.87
N GLY A 668 14.76 20.94 7.15
CA GLY A 668 13.76 20.49 6.19
C GLY A 668 13.59 18.98 6.18
N ARG A 669 12.62 18.48 5.40
CA ARG A 669 12.34 17.03 5.33
C ARG A 669 13.52 16.26 4.74
N LEU A 670 14.17 15.48 5.60
CA LEU A 670 15.41 14.75 5.29
C LEU A 670 15.18 13.48 4.46
N TRP A 671 14.05 12.81 4.61
CA TRP A 671 13.75 11.54 3.92
C TRP A 671 12.28 11.47 3.53
N THR A 672 11.93 10.49 2.70
CA THR A 672 10.53 10.07 2.58
C THR A 672 10.31 8.85 3.46
N HIS A 673 9.26 8.84 4.28
CA HIS A 673 9.00 7.71 5.18
C HIS A 673 8.83 6.40 4.40
N LYS A 674 8.36 6.46 3.14
CA LYS A 674 8.29 5.29 2.24
C LYS A 674 9.65 4.62 1.99
N ASN A 675 10.75 5.37 1.98
CA ASN A 675 12.10 4.85 1.73
C ASN A 675 12.90 4.59 3.02
N LEU A 676 12.40 5.04 4.17
CA LEU A 676 13.01 4.84 5.46
C LEU A 676 12.38 3.63 6.14
N ASN A 677 13.17 2.59 6.40
CA ASN A 677 12.62 1.45 7.14
C ASN A 677 12.43 1.78 8.62
N ASP A 678 11.58 0.99 9.27
CA ASP A 678 11.21 1.25 10.66
C ASP A 678 12.39 1.13 11.63
N ALA A 679 13.28 0.16 11.40
CA ALA A 679 14.48 -0.02 12.21
C ALA A 679 15.38 1.24 12.22
N THR A 680 15.50 1.93 11.08
CA THR A 680 16.24 3.20 11.03
C THR A 680 15.48 4.33 11.68
N HIS A 681 14.17 4.44 11.41
CA HIS A 681 13.33 5.54 11.91
C HIS A 681 13.18 5.56 13.44
N THR A 682 13.11 4.39 14.06
CA THR A 682 13.01 4.24 15.52
C THR A 682 14.30 4.59 16.28
N GLN A 683 15.44 4.65 15.57
CA GLN A 683 16.78 4.82 16.14
C GLN A 683 17.49 6.08 15.60
N LEU A 684 16.75 7.08 15.12
CA LEU A 684 17.31 8.27 14.46
C LEU A 684 18.33 9.03 15.33
N GLU A 685 18.20 8.99 16.66
CA GLU A 685 19.15 9.59 17.60
C GLU A 685 20.57 9.02 17.50
N ARG A 686 20.69 7.80 16.95
CA ARG A 686 21.98 7.12 16.77
C ARG A 686 22.72 7.57 15.52
N PHE A 687 22.03 8.25 14.60
CA PHE A 687 22.56 8.68 13.30
C PHE A 687 22.58 10.20 13.19
N LEU A 688 21.66 10.89 13.87
CA LEU A 688 21.54 12.34 13.89
C LEU A 688 22.06 12.93 15.19
N GLY A 689 22.59 14.14 15.07
CA GLY A 689 23.00 14.99 16.18
C GLY A 689 22.24 16.30 16.13
N GLY A 690 22.96 17.41 16.19
CA GLY A 690 22.37 18.74 16.15
C GLY A 690 23.24 19.73 15.42
N ILE A 691 22.81 20.99 15.42
CA ILE A 691 23.50 22.08 14.72
C ILE A 691 23.59 23.32 15.59
N SER A 692 24.74 24.00 15.54
CA SER A 692 24.88 25.30 16.18
C SER A 692 24.09 26.37 15.43
N MET A 693 23.52 27.33 16.15
CA MET A 693 22.75 28.42 15.54
C MET A 693 23.58 29.28 14.60
N ARG A 694 24.89 29.38 14.83
CA ARG A 694 25.83 30.04 13.91
C ARG A 694 26.01 29.27 12.60
N SER A 695 26.14 27.95 12.66
CA SER A 695 26.21 27.11 11.46
C SER A 695 24.89 27.14 10.68
N LEU A 696 23.77 27.05 11.39
CA LEU A 696 22.44 27.18 10.79
C LEU A 696 22.26 28.54 10.11
N GLN A 697 22.66 29.64 10.76
CA GLN A 697 22.65 30.97 10.16
C GLN A 697 23.47 31.03 8.87
N TRP A 698 24.66 30.44 8.83
CA TRP A 698 25.48 30.39 7.62
C TRP A 698 24.79 29.62 6.49
N LEU A 699 24.13 28.50 6.80
CA LEU A 699 23.34 27.74 5.82
C LEU A 699 22.19 28.59 5.27
N LEU A 700 21.45 29.25 6.16
CA LEU A 700 20.33 30.12 5.79
C LEU A 700 20.76 31.27 4.88
N GLU A 701 21.88 31.94 5.19
CA GLU A 701 22.41 33.01 4.33
C GLU A 701 22.93 32.48 2.99
N SER A 702 23.59 31.33 2.98
CA SER A 702 24.07 30.70 1.73
C SER A 702 22.90 30.33 0.81
N GLY A 703 21.83 29.76 1.37
CA GLY A 703 20.64 29.46 0.59
C GLY A 703 19.84 30.69 0.16
N ARG A 704 19.85 31.79 0.94
CA ARG A 704 19.25 33.07 0.53
C ARG A 704 20.00 33.70 -0.64
N LYS A 705 21.33 33.64 -0.64
CA LYS A 705 22.17 34.15 -1.73
C LYS A 705 22.35 33.15 -2.88
N GLU A 706 21.80 31.94 -2.75
CA GLU A 706 21.91 30.81 -3.68
C GLU A 706 23.35 30.47 -4.11
N ASN A 707 24.32 30.75 -3.23
CA ASN A 707 25.74 30.54 -3.45
C ASN A 707 26.44 30.19 -2.14
N VAL A 708 27.51 29.40 -2.20
CA VAL A 708 28.38 29.18 -1.04
C VAL A 708 29.17 30.43 -0.68
N LEU A 709 29.29 30.70 0.62
CA LEU A 709 29.79 31.96 1.16
C LEU A 709 30.98 31.75 2.11
N ALA A 710 31.88 32.72 2.18
CA ALA A 710 32.78 32.84 3.31
C ALA A 710 32.01 33.13 4.62
N ASN A 711 32.68 33.01 5.77
CA ASN A 711 32.08 33.36 7.05
C ASN A 711 31.63 34.84 7.13
N GLY A 712 30.59 35.09 7.92
CA GLY A 712 30.14 36.45 8.24
C GLY A 712 31.20 37.27 9.00
N PRO A 713 31.06 38.61 9.06
CA PRO A 713 29.88 39.39 8.68
C PRO A 713 29.78 39.73 7.18
N ALA A 714 30.86 39.62 6.42
CA ALA A 714 30.87 40.00 5.00
C ALA A 714 30.10 39.00 4.11
N PHE A 715 30.09 37.71 4.47
CA PHE A 715 29.42 36.66 3.71
C PHE A 715 29.74 36.74 2.21
N THR A 716 31.04 36.82 1.90
CA THR A 716 31.57 36.98 0.55
C THR A 716 31.19 35.79 -0.32
N ASN A 717 30.67 36.05 -1.52
CA ASN A 717 30.34 35.00 -2.48
C ASN A 717 31.62 34.33 -2.99
N LEU A 718 31.69 33.01 -2.92
CA LEU A 718 32.82 32.22 -3.43
C LEU A 718 32.61 31.76 -4.87
N VAL A 719 31.39 31.81 -5.40
CA VAL A 719 31.06 31.44 -6.78
C VAL A 719 31.31 32.64 -7.69
N THR A 720 32.58 32.91 -8.00
CA THR A 720 33.01 33.95 -8.94
C THR A 720 33.68 33.32 -10.17
N PRO A 721 33.72 34.00 -11.33
CA PRO A 721 34.39 33.48 -12.52
C PRO A 721 35.84 33.03 -12.27
N GLU A 722 36.60 33.79 -11.47
CA GLU A 722 37.99 33.48 -11.13
C GLU A 722 38.11 32.22 -10.27
N ASN A 723 37.18 32.03 -9.34
CA ASN A 723 37.17 30.86 -8.46
C ASN A 723 36.68 29.61 -9.20
N LEU A 724 35.77 29.76 -10.16
CA LEU A 724 35.24 28.66 -10.97
C LEU A 724 36.34 27.98 -11.79
N GLU A 725 37.34 28.72 -12.28
CA GLU A 725 38.48 28.14 -13.01
C GLU A 725 39.23 27.07 -12.19
N ARG A 726 39.19 27.12 -10.86
CA ARG A 726 39.78 26.08 -10.00
C ARG A 726 39.08 24.73 -10.14
N LEU A 727 37.85 24.69 -10.63
CA LEU A 727 37.07 23.45 -10.84
C LEU A 727 37.24 22.86 -12.24
N LYS A 728 38.05 23.49 -13.10
CA LYS A 728 38.27 23.05 -14.47
C LYS A 728 38.96 21.69 -14.51
N GLY A 729 38.42 20.79 -15.33
CA GLY A 729 38.97 19.44 -15.53
C GLY A 729 38.71 18.45 -14.39
N ILE A 730 37.94 18.82 -13.36
CA ILE A 730 37.45 17.87 -12.35
C ILE A 730 36.12 17.28 -12.84
N PRO A 731 36.04 15.95 -13.05
CA PRO A 731 34.77 15.30 -13.33
C PRO A 731 33.83 15.34 -12.13
N ILE A 732 32.57 15.77 -12.32
CA ILE A 732 31.58 15.87 -11.24
C ILE A 732 30.26 15.23 -11.65
N LEU A 733 29.79 14.29 -10.82
CA LEU A 733 28.43 13.76 -10.85
C LEU A 733 27.57 14.47 -9.80
N PHE A 734 26.59 15.23 -10.26
CA PHE A 734 25.58 15.87 -9.43
C PHE A 734 24.39 14.93 -9.21
N LEU A 735 24.06 14.65 -7.94
CA LEU A 735 22.91 13.82 -7.58
C LEU A 735 21.82 14.63 -6.91
N SER A 736 20.57 14.39 -7.27
CA SER A 736 19.43 14.95 -6.54
C SER A 736 18.25 13.99 -6.47
N GLY A 737 17.41 14.16 -5.45
CA GLY A 737 16.13 13.45 -5.31
C GLY A 737 14.97 14.38 -5.65
N THR A 738 13.94 13.88 -6.33
CA THR A 738 12.76 14.71 -6.69
C THR A 738 11.93 15.13 -5.46
N GLU A 739 12.07 14.43 -4.35
CA GLU A 739 11.35 14.66 -3.08
C GLU A 739 12.23 15.29 -2.01
N ASN A 740 13.43 15.75 -2.38
CA ASN A 740 14.35 16.47 -1.50
C ASN A 740 13.76 17.85 -1.19
N MET A 741 13.42 18.06 0.09
CA MET A 741 12.86 19.31 0.58
C MET A 741 13.94 20.26 1.11
N VAL A 742 15.01 19.71 1.68
CA VAL A 742 16.17 20.48 2.18
C VAL A 742 16.72 21.38 1.07
N PHE A 743 17.00 20.81 -0.10
CA PHE A 743 17.36 21.58 -1.29
C PHE A 743 16.54 21.10 -2.48
N THR A 744 15.96 22.04 -3.23
CA THR A 744 15.20 21.73 -4.45
C THR A 744 16.06 20.99 -5.45
N ALA A 745 15.50 20.07 -6.24
CA ALA A 745 16.29 19.36 -7.26
C ALA A 745 17.01 20.29 -8.24
N GLU A 746 16.46 21.49 -8.48
CA GLU A 746 17.00 22.57 -9.29
C GLU A 746 18.39 23.05 -8.82
N ASN A 747 18.70 22.99 -7.52
CA ASN A 747 19.98 23.49 -6.98
C ASN A 747 21.21 22.85 -7.67
N THR A 748 21.11 21.55 -7.94
CA THR A 748 22.17 20.78 -8.62
C THR A 748 22.23 21.09 -10.11
N ASP A 749 21.11 21.48 -10.71
CA ASP A 749 21.03 21.91 -12.10
C ASP A 749 21.70 23.27 -12.30
N ILE A 750 21.54 24.19 -11.35
CA ILE A 750 22.23 25.48 -11.34
C ILE A 750 23.75 25.28 -11.27
N SER A 751 24.23 24.44 -10.35
CA SER A 751 25.66 24.13 -10.25
C SER A 751 26.19 23.47 -11.53
N TYR A 752 25.45 22.48 -12.06
CA TYR A 752 25.77 21.79 -13.31
C TYR A 752 25.86 22.76 -14.50
N THR A 753 24.82 23.57 -14.70
CA THR A 753 24.73 24.51 -15.82
C THR A 753 25.78 25.61 -15.71
N THR A 754 26.06 26.10 -14.49
CA THR A 754 27.12 27.09 -14.25
C THR A 754 28.47 26.56 -14.71
N LEU A 755 28.84 25.33 -14.33
CA LEU A 755 30.13 24.74 -14.77
C LEU A 755 30.14 24.40 -16.26
N CYS A 756 29.02 23.90 -16.79
CA CYS A 756 28.90 23.63 -18.23
C CYS A 756 29.10 24.89 -19.08
N ASN A 757 28.62 26.04 -18.60
CA ASN A 757 28.75 27.31 -19.30
C ASN A 757 30.19 27.84 -19.29
N VAL A 758 30.94 27.59 -18.22
CA VAL A 758 32.32 28.10 -18.09
C VAL A 758 33.35 27.17 -18.73
N HIS A 759 33.21 25.84 -18.55
CA HIS A 759 34.22 24.89 -19.02
C HIS A 759 33.75 24.02 -20.20
N GLY A 760 32.45 23.84 -20.41
CA GLY A 760 31.89 22.85 -21.33
C GLY A 760 31.33 21.63 -20.59
N ARG A 761 30.66 20.73 -21.32
CA ARG A 761 29.85 19.64 -20.74
C ARG A 761 30.63 18.36 -20.41
N ASP A 762 31.83 18.20 -20.95
CA ASP A 762 32.53 16.90 -21.00
C ASP A 762 32.88 16.30 -19.62
N TRP A 763 32.98 17.14 -18.58
CA TRP A 763 33.34 16.72 -17.22
C TRP A 763 32.15 16.56 -16.28
N TYR A 764 30.94 16.94 -16.69
CA TYR A 764 29.83 17.08 -15.76
C TYR A 764 28.66 16.17 -16.12
N GLU A 765 28.16 15.45 -15.13
CA GLU A 765 26.99 14.58 -15.23
C GLU A 765 25.97 14.96 -14.16
N ARG A 766 24.68 14.81 -14.46
CA ARG A 766 23.61 15.06 -13.49
C ARG A 766 22.57 13.94 -13.52
N GLU A 767 22.24 13.43 -12.35
CA GLU A 767 21.28 12.33 -12.16
C GLU A 767 20.22 12.74 -11.13
N VAL A 768 18.94 12.52 -11.47
CA VAL A 768 17.81 12.84 -10.60
C VAL A 768 17.00 11.58 -10.32
N PHE A 769 16.89 11.21 -9.04
CA PHE A 769 16.18 10.01 -8.62
C PHE A 769 14.76 10.34 -8.20
N ALA A 770 13.79 9.74 -8.90
CA ALA A 770 12.37 9.89 -8.61
C ALA A 770 12.02 9.30 -7.24
N GLY A 771 11.24 10.03 -6.44
CA GLY A 771 10.72 9.57 -5.17
C GLY A 771 11.73 9.53 -4.02
N LYS A 772 12.96 10.03 -4.20
CA LYS A 772 13.99 10.07 -3.15
C LYS A 772 14.03 11.44 -2.47
N GLY A 773 14.05 11.45 -1.14
CA GLY A 773 14.36 12.60 -0.28
C GLY A 773 15.86 12.89 -0.18
N HIS A 774 16.25 13.73 0.78
CA HIS A 774 17.63 14.22 0.92
C HIS A 774 18.63 13.13 1.33
N LEU A 775 18.35 12.40 2.42
CA LEU A 775 19.17 11.30 2.94
C LEU A 775 18.77 9.94 2.34
N ASP A 776 17.67 9.84 1.58
CA ASP A 776 17.23 8.59 0.95
C ASP A 776 18.30 7.99 0.01
N ALA A 777 19.18 8.83 -0.53
CA ALA A 777 20.29 8.38 -1.38
C ALA A 777 21.34 7.54 -0.64
N TRP A 778 21.40 7.64 0.70
CA TRP A 778 22.40 6.94 1.52
C TRP A 778 21.77 6.08 2.60
N MET A 779 20.71 6.56 3.27
CA MET A 779 19.99 5.86 4.33
C MET A 779 18.74 5.13 3.86
N GLY A 780 18.33 5.30 2.59
CA GLY A 780 17.15 4.63 2.04
C GLY A 780 17.36 3.12 1.95
N SER A 781 16.37 2.34 2.37
CA SER A 781 16.43 0.87 2.40
C SER A 781 16.66 0.22 1.03
N THR A 782 16.35 0.95 -0.05
CA THR A 782 16.49 0.52 -1.44
C THR A 782 17.60 1.25 -2.21
N ALA A 783 18.39 2.11 -1.56
CA ALA A 783 19.40 2.95 -2.22
C ALA A 783 20.49 2.14 -2.97
N TYR A 784 20.75 0.90 -2.53
CA TYR A 784 21.69 -0.01 -3.19
C TYR A 784 21.21 -0.53 -4.55
N GLN A 785 19.91 -0.41 -4.84
CA GLN A 785 19.32 -0.91 -6.08
C GLN A 785 19.42 0.12 -7.22
N ASP A 786 19.47 1.42 -6.89
CA ASP A 786 19.40 2.51 -7.88
C ASP A 786 20.53 3.54 -7.75
N VAL A 787 20.76 4.10 -6.56
CA VAL A 787 21.72 5.19 -6.34
C VAL A 787 23.16 4.70 -6.34
N TYR A 788 23.49 3.71 -5.51
CA TYR A 788 24.89 3.25 -5.37
C TYR A 788 25.49 2.74 -6.69
N PRO A 789 24.76 1.95 -7.51
CA PRO A 789 25.25 1.55 -8.84
C PRO A 789 25.56 2.73 -9.75
N ARG A 790 24.75 3.80 -9.70
CA ARG A 790 24.97 5.00 -10.51
C ARG A 790 26.22 5.76 -10.08
N VAL A 791 26.45 5.87 -8.77
CA VAL A 791 27.68 6.47 -8.23
C VAL A 791 28.89 5.63 -8.59
N ARG A 792 28.81 4.31 -8.43
CA ARG A 792 29.89 3.39 -8.80
C ARG A 792 30.23 3.47 -10.28
N ARG A 793 29.24 3.58 -11.17
CA ARG A 793 29.50 3.77 -12.62
C ARG A 793 30.43 4.95 -12.86
N HIS A 794 30.14 6.11 -12.28
CA HIS A 794 30.95 7.29 -12.48
C HIS A 794 32.33 7.15 -11.82
N VAL A 795 32.40 6.60 -10.61
CA VAL A 795 33.69 6.26 -9.95
C VAL A 795 34.54 5.35 -10.84
N ASP A 796 33.98 4.23 -11.33
CA ASP A 796 34.67 3.25 -12.16
C ASP A 796 35.19 3.93 -13.45
N GLN A 797 34.38 4.75 -14.11
CA GLN A 797 34.76 5.49 -15.33
C GLN A 797 35.94 6.42 -15.10
N ILE A 798 35.91 7.23 -14.03
CA ILE A 798 36.96 8.21 -13.72
C ILE A 798 38.25 7.52 -13.24
N MET A 799 38.12 6.44 -12.47
CA MET A 799 39.25 5.64 -12.02
C MET A 799 39.96 4.95 -13.21
N MET A 800 39.22 4.49 -14.22
CA MET A 800 39.78 3.93 -15.45
C MET A 800 40.47 4.97 -16.34
N TRP A 801 39.96 6.20 -16.39
CA TRP A 801 40.61 7.29 -17.13
C TRP A 801 41.96 7.72 -16.55
N GLY A 802 42.16 7.52 -15.24
CA GLY A 802 43.43 7.81 -14.56
C GLY A 802 44.55 6.80 -14.80
N GLN A 803 44.28 5.58 -15.32
CA GLN A 803 45.26 4.49 -15.41
C GLN A 803 46.02 4.37 -16.74
N GLY A 804 45.83 5.29 -17.69
CA GLY A 804 46.44 5.18 -19.03
C GLY A 804 46.03 3.89 -19.77
N ALA A 805 46.65 3.64 -20.93
CA ALA A 805 46.26 2.54 -21.84
C ALA A 805 46.33 1.12 -21.24
N ALA A 806 47.00 0.93 -20.10
CA ALA A 806 47.16 -0.37 -19.45
C ALA A 806 45.92 -0.84 -18.66
N GLY A 807 45.04 0.06 -18.23
CA GLY A 807 43.83 -0.27 -17.46
C GLY A 807 42.61 -0.67 -18.31
N LYS A 808 42.72 -0.66 -19.64
CA LYS A 808 41.62 -1.00 -20.57
C LYS A 808 41.37 -2.51 -20.74
N MET A 809 42.26 -3.37 -20.24
CA MET A 809 42.07 -4.83 -20.26
C MET A 809 41.74 -5.34 -18.85
N ASN A 810 40.77 -6.25 -18.74
CA ASN A 810 40.36 -7.01 -17.54
C ASN A 810 39.29 -6.46 -16.58
N ARG A 811 38.18 -5.89 -17.08
CA ARG A 811 36.90 -5.89 -16.32
C ARG A 811 35.65 -6.06 -17.20
N LYS A 812 35.73 -6.88 -18.25
CA LYS A 812 34.57 -7.19 -19.12
C LYS A 812 33.77 -8.42 -18.71
N ASP A 813 34.22 -9.20 -17.73
CA ASP A 813 33.54 -10.43 -17.32
C ASP A 813 33.05 -10.31 -15.88
N GLY A 814 31.75 -10.04 -15.73
CA GLY A 814 31.07 -9.95 -14.43
C GLY A 814 29.80 -9.12 -14.49
N VAL A 815 28.87 -9.51 -15.38
CA VAL A 815 27.46 -9.08 -15.34
C VAL A 815 26.75 -9.81 -14.21
#